data_AF-A0A8C6XGW8-F1
#
_entry.id   AF-A0A8C6XGW8-F1
#
_cell.length_a   1.000
_cell.length_b   1.000
_cell.length_c   1.000
_cell.angle_alpha   90.00
_cell.angle_beta   90.00
_cell.angle_gamma   90.00
#
_symmetry.space_group_name_H-M   'P 1'
#
loop_
_entity.id
_entity.type
_entity.pdbx_description
1 polymer ?
#
loop_
_entity_poly.entity_id
_entity_poly.type
_entity_poly.pdbx_seq_one_letter_code
_entity_poly.pdbx_strand_id
1 'polypeptide(L)'
;MGFKEPGVPWTLLLWITASWGCLPGCAAWAGETAAAARQQDEFSSVTSIYGARCSSRCLSLQITRISAFFKHFQNNSSLVWCQNHKQCSKCLEPCKESWDLKKNHCQNFCEPLFPRKNYECLTSCEFLKYILSVKQGDCPAPEKASGFAAACVESCEADNECSGVKKCCSNGCGHTCQVPKNLYKGVPLKPRKELKFSELQSGQLEIKWSSKFNISIEPVLYVVQRRWNYGIHPSEDDATSWQTVAQITDERLQLTDIRPSRWYQFRVAAINVHGTRGFTAPSKHFRSSKDPSDPPAPSNLRIANSTVNSDGSINIRIIWDVPEEPDIPVHHYKIFWSWTVSSKSLVPAKKKRRKTTDGSQNYVILEHLQPNSNYMVELQAVTYWGQIRLKSAKVSLYFSSTQTTVNNSFQRKGLRQACPPSFNRFRLNRLLDIGVPFFQDDQLQVKVYWKKTEDATSREEYNVQWFPELCSYNNTEQPEKFNEENYIILQNLSFSCKYKVTVHPVRSNGQLKSESIFFTTPPCSDLKGKNTNPVISKILAKPENLSASFIVQDINITGHFSWKISKTNLHQPMTGFQVTWAEVTTESRQNSLPNSIISQSQILPVDHHMLTVPNLRPSTLYRLEVQVLTTSGEGPATIKSFQTPNLVISPQSEYGPNRYI
;
A
#
# COMPACT_ATOMS: atom_id res chain seq x y z
N MET A 1 39.01 65.06 -24.85
CA MET A 1 40.32 65.24 -25.52
C MET A 1 41.30 64.24 -24.93
N GLY A 2 41.84 63.34 -25.76
CA GLY A 2 43.14 62.67 -25.56
C GLY A 2 43.24 61.40 -24.72
N PHE A 3 43.28 60.23 -25.40
CA PHE A 3 44.18 59.05 -25.28
C PHE A 3 44.99 58.82 -23.97
N LYS A 4 45.31 57.61 -23.49
CA LYS A 4 45.67 56.33 -24.14
C LYS A 4 45.75 55.22 -23.05
N GLU A 5 45.71 53.95 -23.47
CA GLU A 5 45.79 52.66 -22.73
C GLU A 5 46.75 52.55 -21.53
N PRO A 6 46.60 51.49 -20.71
CA PRO A 6 47.80 50.72 -20.38
C PRO A 6 47.65 49.19 -20.41
N GLY A 7 48.75 48.56 -20.79
CA GLY A 7 48.99 47.12 -20.78
C GLY A 7 49.32 46.52 -19.40
N VAL A 8 49.36 45.19 -19.44
CA VAL A 8 49.62 44.20 -18.39
C VAL A 8 50.90 44.48 -17.58
N PRO A 9 50.96 44.06 -16.29
CA PRO A 9 52.04 43.14 -15.93
C PRO A 9 51.62 41.99 -14.99
N TRP A 10 52.30 40.85 -15.18
CA TRP A 10 52.21 39.63 -14.39
C TRP A 10 53.02 39.71 -13.09
N THR A 11 52.38 39.22 -12.02
CA THR A 11 52.89 38.40 -10.90
C THR A 11 54.03 38.90 -9.99
N LEU A 12 53.69 38.98 -8.70
CA LEU A 12 54.55 38.49 -7.62
C LEU A 12 53.67 37.84 -6.53
N LEU A 13 53.91 36.55 -6.30
CA LEU A 13 53.31 35.71 -5.26
C LEU A 13 53.85 36.08 -3.88
N LEU A 14 52.98 36.16 -2.87
CA LEU A 14 53.32 35.90 -1.48
C LEU A 14 52.11 35.28 -0.76
N TRP A 15 52.41 34.24 0.02
CA TRP A 15 51.49 33.25 0.58
C TRP A 15 50.66 33.76 1.76
N ILE A 16 49.37 33.39 1.82
CA ILE A 16 48.59 33.38 3.07
C ILE A 16 47.77 32.08 3.12
N THR A 17 47.84 31.43 4.28
CA THR A 17 47.15 30.20 4.68
C THR A 17 45.63 30.39 4.77
N ALA A 18 44.86 29.50 4.15
CA ALA A 18 43.41 29.47 4.23
C ALA A 18 42.93 28.36 5.18
N SER A 19 42.30 28.77 6.28
CA SER A 19 41.33 28.00 7.04
C SER A 19 40.01 27.94 6.23
N TRP A 20 39.52 26.74 5.94
CA TRP A 20 38.27 26.53 5.21
C TRP A 20 37.06 26.57 6.14
N GLY A 21 36.18 27.54 5.90
CA GLY A 21 34.80 27.58 6.32
C GLY A 21 33.91 28.04 5.17
N CYS A 22 32.99 27.15 4.76
CA CYS A 22 31.75 27.34 3.99
C CYS A 22 31.79 28.06 2.61
N LEU A 23 31.49 27.30 1.55
CA LEU A 23 30.86 27.81 0.33
C LEU A 23 29.51 27.11 0.08
N PRO A 24 28.50 27.82 -0.49
CA PRO A 24 27.16 27.35 -0.75
C PRO A 24 27.10 26.62 -2.10
N GLY A 25 26.73 25.35 -2.10
CA GLY A 25 26.71 24.54 -3.32
C GLY A 25 25.96 23.22 -3.13
N CYS A 26 24.71 23.27 -2.66
CA CYS A 26 23.87 22.07 -2.58
C CYS A 26 22.42 22.28 -3.04
N ALA A 27 21.99 23.50 -3.38
CA ALA A 27 20.59 23.74 -3.77
C ALA A 27 20.31 23.59 -5.28
N ALA A 28 21.30 23.77 -6.16
CA ALA A 28 21.08 23.76 -7.62
C ALA A 28 21.00 22.35 -8.23
N TRP A 29 21.68 21.36 -7.64
CA TRP A 29 21.74 19.99 -8.18
C TRP A 29 20.51 19.14 -7.83
N ALA A 30 19.74 19.53 -6.81
CA ALA A 30 18.47 18.87 -6.46
C ALA A 30 17.34 19.25 -7.43
N GLY A 31 17.38 20.45 -8.03
CA GLY A 31 16.36 20.92 -8.97
C GLY A 31 16.47 20.27 -10.35
N GLU A 32 17.68 20.11 -10.88
CA GLU A 32 17.93 19.48 -12.18
C GLU A 32 17.67 17.97 -12.17
N THR A 33 18.02 17.28 -11.07
CA THR A 33 17.74 15.85 -10.89
C THR A 33 16.25 15.56 -10.71
N ALA A 34 15.51 16.43 -9.99
CA ALA A 34 14.06 16.31 -9.85
C ALA A 34 13.30 16.64 -11.16
N ALA A 35 13.78 17.60 -11.95
CA ALA A 35 13.21 17.93 -13.26
C ALA A 35 13.46 16.83 -14.30
N ALA A 36 14.68 16.27 -14.33
CA ALA A 36 15.03 15.14 -15.20
C ALA A 36 14.27 13.85 -14.82
N ALA A 37 14.09 13.57 -13.52
CA ALA A 37 13.26 12.47 -13.04
C ALA A 37 11.79 12.65 -13.45
N ARG A 38 11.23 13.86 -13.27
CA ARG A 38 9.85 14.19 -13.72
C ARG A 38 9.65 14.01 -15.23
N GLN A 39 10.64 14.33 -16.06
CA GLN A 39 10.58 14.12 -17.51
C GLN A 39 10.63 12.63 -17.91
N GLN A 40 11.48 11.82 -17.27
CA GLN A 40 11.52 10.36 -17.49
C GLN A 40 10.22 9.68 -17.05
N ASP A 41 9.61 10.17 -15.97
CA ASP A 41 8.34 9.65 -15.43
C ASP A 41 7.13 9.96 -16.32
N GLU A 42 7.03 11.20 -16.86
CA GLU A 42 6.00 11.51 -17.85
C GLU A 42 6.16 10.64 -19.11
N PHE A 43 7.41 10.39 -19.55
CA PHE A 43 7.69 9.56 -20.71
C PHE A 43 7.21 8.10 -20.55
N SER A 44 7.42 7.48 -19.38
CA SER A 44 6.89 6.13 -19.11
C SER A 44 5.35 6.09 -19.09
N SER A 45 4.73 7.11 -18.50
CA SER A 45 3.27 7.23 -18.44
C SER A 45 2.65 7.39 -19.83
N VAL A 46 3.32 8.15 -20.70
CA VAL A 46 2.91 8.46 -22.07
C VAL A 46 3.09 7.26 -22.99
N THR A 47 4.18 6.50 -22.82
CA THR A 47 4.44 5.28 -23.59
C THR A 47 3.33 4.24 -23.40
N SER A 48 2.87 4.04 -22.16
CA SER A 48 1.77 3.10 -21.88
C SER A 48 0.44 3.48 -22.53
N ILE A 49 0.14 4.78 -22.69
CA ILE A 49 -1.09 5.24 -23.37
C ILE A 49 -1.03 4.92 -24.87
N TYR A 50 0.11 5.17 -25.51
CA TYR A 50 0.28 4.89 -26.94
C TYR A 50 0.34 3.39 -27.22
N GLY A 51 1.00 2.61 -26.35
CA GLY A 51 0.96 1.14 -26.36
C GLY A 51 -0.47 0.60 -26.25
N ALA A 52 -1.29 1.17 -25.35
CA ALA A 52 -2.70 0.81 -25.22
C ALA A 52 -3.53 1.16 -26.47
N ARG A 53 -3.29 2.32 -27.08
CA ARG A 53 -3.96 2.74 -28.33
C ARG A 53 -3.57 1.83 -29.51
N CYS A 54 -2.30 1.49 -29.62
CA CYS A 54 -1.76 0.50 -30.58
C CYS A 54 -2.44 -0.87 -30.38
N SER A 55 -2.50 -1.33 -29.13
CA SER A 55 -3.13 -2.61 -28.78
C SER A 55 -4.63 -2.62 -29.08
N SER A 56 -5.34 -1.53 -28.80
CA SER A 56 -6.76 -1.37 -29.15
C SER A 56 -6.99 -1.55 -30.64
N ARG A 57 -6.15 -0.95 -31.49
CA ARG A 57 -6.24 -1.10 -32.95
C ARG A 57 -6.08 -2.57 -33.36
N CYS A 58 -5.11 -3.27 -32.79
CA CYS A 58 -4.90 -4.69 -33.06
C CYS A 58 -6.12 -5.54 -32.68
N LEU A 59 -6.76 -5.25 -31.54
CA LEU A 59 -8.00 -5.91 -31.15
C LEU A 59 -9.16 -5.57 -32.11
N SER A 60 -9.25 -4.32 -32.55
CA SER A 60 -10.28 -3.84 -33.49
C SER A 60 -10.24 -4.63 -34.81
N LEU A 61 -9.04 -4.93 -35.31
CA LEU A 61 -8.84 -5.75 -36.51
C LEU A 61 -9.37 -7.20 -36.37
N GLN A 62 -9.57 -7.69 -35.16
CA GLN A 62 -10.06 -9.04 -34.87
C GLN A 62 -11.42 -9.03 -34.15
N ILE A 63 -12.13 -7.91 -34.13
CA ILE A 63 -13.32 -7.71 -33.29
C ILE A 63 -14.44 -8.72 -33.58
N THR A 64 -14.62 -9.13 -34.83
CA THR A 64 -15.63 -10.13 -35.22
C THR A 64 -15.32 -11.52 -34.66
N ARG A 65 -14.04 -11.93 -34.66
CA ARG A 65 -13.57 -13.20 -34.09
C ARG A 65 -13.62 -13.19 -32.57
N ILE A 66 -13.21 -12.08 -31.96
CA ILE A 66 -13.29 -11.85 -30.52
C ILE A 66 -14.76 -11.95 -30.07
N SER A 67 -15.67 -11.24 -30.76
CA SER A 67 -17.10 -11.25 -30.43
C SER A 67 -17.73 -12.63 -30.57
N ALA A 68 -17.30 -13.45 -31.54
CA ALA A 68 -17.75 -14.83 -31.68
C ALA A 68 -17.22 -15.74 -30.56
N PHE A 69 -15.95 -15.58 -30.16
CA PHE A 69 -15.31 -16.37 -29.12
C PHE A 69 -15.91 -16.11 -27.72
N PHE A 70 -16.18 -14.84 -27.39
CA PHE A 70 -16.73 -14.46 -26.08
C PHE A 70 -18.23 -14.69 -25.91
N LYS A 71 -18.95 -15.08 -26.97
CA LYS A 71 -20.30 -15.64 -26.83
C LYS A 71 -20.29 -17.04 -26.18
N HIS A 72 -19.16 -17.74 -26.16
CA HIS A 72 -19.06 -19.13 -25.70
C HIS A 72 -18.10 -19.35 -24.50
N PHE A 73 -17.22 -18.41 -24.18
CA PHE A 73 -16.28 -18.52 -23.05
C PHE A 73 -16.34 -17.30 -22.13
N GLN A 74 -16.74 -17.50 -20.88
CA GLN A 74 -16.56 -16.54 -19.80
C GLN A 74 -15.22 -16.87 -19.11
N ASN A 75 -14.17 -16.06 -19.31
CA ASN A 75 -13.12 -15.76 -18.30
C ASN A 75 -11.79 -15.19 -18.82
N ASN A 76 -11.52 -15.13 -20.12
CA ASN A 76 -10.25 -14.54 -20.61
C ASN A 76 -10.44 -13.10 -21.10
N SER A 77 -9.54 -12.19 -20.75
CA SER A 77 -9.54 -10.82 -21.31
C SER A 77 -9.28 -10.88 -22.83
N SER A 78 -9.90 -9.98 -23.61
CA SER A 78 -9.71 -9.94 -25.08
C SER A 78 -8.25 -9.69 -25.47
N LEU A 79 -7.49 -9.02 -24.60
CA LEU A 79 -6.04 -8.83 -24.77
C LEU A 79 -5.28 -10.15 -24.63
N VAL A 80 -5.62 -10.98 -23.64
CA VAL A 80 -5.03 -12.31 -23.44
C VAL A 80 -5.32 -13.23 -24.63
N TRP A 81 -6.54 -13.18 -25.16
CA TRP A 81 -6.88 -13.90 -26.39
C TRP A 81 -5.99 -13.48 -27.58
N CYS A 82 -5.80 -12.17 -27.77
CA CYS A 82 -4.99 -11.64 -28.87
C CYS A 82 -3.51 -12.01 -28.75
N GLN A 83 -2.96 -12.03 -27.53
CA GLN A 83 -1.60 -12.50 -27.25
C GLN A 83 -1.38 -13.96 -27.68
N ASN A 84 -2.41 -14.80 -27.58
CA ASN A 84 -2.35 -16.20 -27.98
C ASN A 84 -2.73 -16.45 -29.45
N HIS A 85 -3.30 -15.46 -30.14
CA HIS A 85 -3.74 -15.60 -31.54
C HIS A 85 -2.62 -15.27 -32.53
N LYS A 86 -2.29 -16.20 -33.43
CA LYS A 86 -1.14 -16.16 -34.35
C LYS A 86 -0.93 -14.85 -35.14
N GLN A 87 -1.99 -14.16 -35.56
CA GLN A 87 -1.88 -12.89 -36.29
C GLN A 87 -2.03 -11.66 -35.39
N CYS A 88 -2.73 -11.80 -34.27
CA CYS A 88 -3.01 -10.68 -33.38
C CYS A 88 -1.79 -10.41 -32.50
N SER A 89 -1.09 -11.47 -32.06
CA SER A 89 0.16 -11.38 -31.32
C SER A 89 1.25 -10.62 -32.08
N LYS A 90 1.38 -10.85 -33.40
CA LYS A 90 2.30 -10.10 -34.27
C LYS A 90 2.01 -8.61 -34.31
N CYS A 91 0.72 -8.24 -34.34
CA CYS A 91 0.29 -6.84 -34.29
C CYS A 91 0.60 -6.22 -32.92
N LEU A 92 0.54 -7.00 -31.83
CA LEU A 92 0.82 -6.51 -30.48
C LEU A 92 2.31 -6.30 -30.19
N GLU A 93 3.24 -6.92 -30.92
CA GLU A 93 4.67 -6.84 -30.59
C GLU A 93 5.21 -5.41 -30.52
N PRO A 94 4.95 -4.51 -31.50
CA PRO A 94 5.38 -3.12 -31.38
C PRO A 94 4.74 -2.38 -30.19
N CYS A 95 3.58 -2.84 -29.69
CA CYS A 95 2.77 -2.14 -28.68
C CYS A 95 3.18 -2.42 -27.21
N LYS A 96 4.10 -3.36 -26.92
CA LYS A 96 4.38 -3.90 -25.56
C LYS A 96 5.46 -3.17 -24.73
N GLU A 97 6.08 -2.08 -25.23
CA GLU A 97 7.30 -1.40 -24.68
C GLU A 97 8.61 -2.21 -24.90
N SER A 98 9.84 -1.67 -24.94
CA SER A 98 10.39 -0.31 -25.03
C SER A 98 11.55 -0.36 -26.03
N TRP A 99 11.28 -0.10 -27.31
CA TRP A 99 12.34 0.07 -28.31
C TRP A 99 12.31 1.52 -28.80
N ASP A 100 13.50 2.07 -29.06
CA ASP A 100 13.65 3.48 -29.41
C ASP A 100 13.13 3.73 -30.83
N LEU A 101 11.83 4.00 -30.92
CA LEU A 101 11.09 4.31 -32.16
C LEU A 101 11.67 5.51 -32.91
N LYS A 102 12.43 6.39 -32.22
CA LYS A 102 13.11 7.53 -32.84
C LYS A 102 14.38 7.13 -33.58
N LYS A 103 15.02 6.00 -33.21
CA LYS A 103 16.31 5.57 -33.79
C LYS A 103 16.20 4.48 -34.84
N ASN A 104 15.17 3.64 -34.77
CA ASN A 104 15.07 2.42 -35.58
C ASN A 104 13.91 2.46 -36.58
N HIS A 105 14.13 1.89 -37.76
CA HIS A 105 13.08 1.71 -38.77
C HIS A 105 12.19 0.52 -38.41
N CYS A 106 10.87 0.62 -38.65
CA CYS A 106 9.92 -0.46 -38.38
C CYS A 106 10.30 -1.80 -39.02
N GLN A 107 10.93 -1.74 -40.21
CA GLN A 107 11.43 -2.91 -40.91
C GLN A 107 12.45 -3.69 -40.08
N ASN A 108 13.46 -3.01 -39.54
CA ASN A 108 14.54 -3.61 -38.75
C ASN A 108 14.04 -4.23 -37.44
N PHE A 109 12.91 -3.75 -36.91
CA PHE A 109 12.28 -4.34 -35.73
C PHE A 109 11.46 -5.59 -36.08
N CYS A 110 10.65 -5.53 -37.15
CA CYS A 110 9.70 -6.59 -37.47
C CYS A 110 10.30 -7.76 -38.26
N GLU A 111 11.33 -7.55 -39.09
CA GLU A 111 11.95 -8.63 -39.88
C GLU A 111 12.64 -9.71 -39.04
N PRO A 112 13.47 -9.39 -38.02
CA PRO A 112 14.12 -10.42 -37.19
C PRO A 112 13.12 -11.23 -36.37
N LEU A 113 12.03 -10.59 -35.91
CA LEU A 113 10.99 -11.23 -35.11
C LEU A 113 10.06 -12.09 -35.98
N PHE A 114 9.77 -11.64 -37.20
CA PHE A 114 8.84 -12.30 -38.12
C PHE A 114 9.40 -12.37 -39.54
N PRO A 115 10.26 -13.35 -39.85
CA PRO A 115 10.89 -13.46 -41.17
C PRO A 115 9.92 -13.68 -42.35
N ARG A 116 8.68 -14.11 -42.06
CA ARG A 116 7.62 -14.34 -43.06
C ARG A 116 6.32 -13.73 -42.57
N LYS A 117 5.61 -13.00 -43.45
CA LYS A 117 4.31 -12.36 -43.16
C LYS A 117 4.39 -11.47 -41.91
N ASN A 118 5.15 -10.37 -42.02
CA ASN A 118 5.37 -9.35 -40.98
C ASN A 118 4.47 -8.11 -41.14
N TYR A 119 3.51 -8.12 -42.07
CA TYR A 119 2.68 -6.95 -42.38
C TYR A 119 1.86 -6.47 -41.16
N GLU A 120 1.39 -7.37 -40.30
CA GLU A 120 0.70 -7.00 -39.06
C GLU A 120 1.61 -6.24 -38.09
N CYS A 121 2.88 -6.63 -38.00
CA CYS A 121 3.88 -5.95 -37.17
C CYS A 121 4.26 -4.59 -37.77
N LEU A 122 4.50 -4.51 -39.09
CA LEU A 122 4.88 -3.26 -39.76
C LEU A 122 3.77 -2.21 -39.65
N THR A 123 2.52 -2.60 -39.93
CA THR A 123 1.38 -1.67 -39.89
C THR A 123 1.05 -1.18 -38.48
N SER A 124 1.28 -1.99 -37.44
CA SER A 124 1.12 -1.58 -36.05
C SER A 124 2.28 -0.70 -35.57
N CYS A 125 3.50 -0.99 -36.02
CA CYS A 125 4.68 -0.17 -35.77
C CYS A 125 4.56 1.23 -36.35
N GLU A 126 4.21 1.36 -37.64
CA GLU A 126 4.04 2.66 -38.29
C GLU A 126 2.90 3.46 -37.65
N PHE A 127 1.83 2.78 -37.25
CA PHE A 127 0.75 3.41 -36.51
C PHE A 127 1.22 3.93 -35.14
N LEU A 128 2.01 3.14 -34.39
CA LEU A 128 2.58 3.56 -33.11
C LEU A 128 3.48 4.79 -33.28
N LYS A 129 4.35 4.79 -34.30
CA LYS A 129 5.21 5.91 -34.66
C LYS A 129 4.40 7.17 -34.98
N TYR A 130 3.32 7.03 -35.74
CA TYR A 130 2.41 8.14 -36.05
C TYR A 130 1.74 8.72 -34.81
N ILE A 131 1.15 7.89 -33.94
CA ILE A 131 0.43 8.37 -32.75
C ILE A 131 1.35 8.93 -31.67
N LEU A 132 2.65 8.58 -31.68
CA LEU A 132 3.65 9.18 -30.80
C LEU A 132 3.98 10.63 -31.18
N SER A 133 3.86 10.97 -32.46
CA SER A 133 4.13 12.33 -32.97
C SER A 133 2.90 13.20 -33.07
N VAL A 134 1.71 12.62 -33.21
CA VAL A 134 0.45 13.36 -33.42
C VAL A 134 -0.59 12.97 -32.38
N LYS A 135 -0.97 13.95 -31.56
CA LYS A 135 -2.06 13.83 -30.59
C LYS A 135 -3.41 14.15 -31.22
N GLN A 136 -4.46 13.67 -30.58
CA GLN A 136 -5.81 13.75 -31.11
C GLN A 136 -6.43 15.16 -30.97
N GLY A 137 -7.27 15.51 -31.94
CA GLY A 137 -8.09 16.71 -31.94
C GLY A 137 -7.38 17.90 -32.56
N ASP A 138 -8.12 19.00 -32.65
CA ASP A 138 -7.69 20.21 -33.34
C ASP A 138 -7.13 21.23 -32.34
N CYS A 139 -6.15 22.01 -32.78
CA CYS A 139 -5.72 23.17 -32.01
C CYS A 139 -6.87 24.18 -31.90
N PRO A 140 -7.12 24.75 -30.71
CA PRO A 140 -8.10 25.82 -30.57
C PRO A 140 -7.63 27.06 -31.34
N ALA A 141 -8.59 27.87 -31.82
CA ALA A 141 -8.28 29.15 -32.47
C ALA A 141 -7.44 30.05 -31.53
N PRO A 142 -6.38 30.71 -32.03
CA PRO A 142 -5.50 31.58 -31.24
C PRO A 142 -6.24 32.64 -30.41
N GLU A 143 -7.29 33.23 -30.96
CA GLU A 143 -8.13 34.25 -30.32
C GLU A 143 -8.83 33.75 -29.05
N LYS A 144 -8.97 32.42 -28.90
CA LYS A 144 -9.63 31.77 -27.75
C LYS A 144 -8.62 31.30 -26.71
N ALA A 145 -7.32 31.53 -26.91
CA ALA A 145 -6.30 31.24 -25.92
C ALA A 145 -6.35 32.29 -24.79
N SER A 146 -6.16 31.85 -23.55
CA SER A 146 -6.17 32.73 -22.37
C SER A 146 -5.09 32.32 -21.37
N GLY A 147 -4.59 33.28 -20.58
CA GLY A 147 -3.52 33.03 -19.62
C GLY A 147 -2.23 32.56 -20.31
N PHE A 148 -1.57 31.53 -19.77
CA PHE A 148 -0.33 31.00 -20.35
C PHE A 148 -0.50 30.48 -21.79
N ALA A 149 -1.70 30.04 -22.18
CA ALA A 149 -1.95 29.58 -23.55
C ALA A 149 -1.82 30.70 -24.60
N ALA A 150 -2.03 31.96 -24.21
CA ALA A 150 -1.88 33.14 -25.07
C ALA A 150 -0.50 33.81 -24.95
N ALA A 151 0.40 33.28 -24.12
CA ALA A 151 1.72 33.85 -23.91
C ALA A 151 2.58 33.71 -25.17
N CYS A 152 3.28 34.77 -25.55
CA CYS A 152 4.16 34.78 -26.71
C CYS A 152 5.50 34.09 -26.42
N VAL A 153 5.47 32.77 -26.28
CA VAL A 153 6.62 31.94 -25.92
C VAL A 153 6.65 30.69 -26.80
N GLU A 154 7.85 30.25 -27.17
CA GLU A 154 8.08 28.94 -27.78
C GLU A 154 8.30 27.92 -26.66
N SER A 155 7.20 27.31 -26.21
CA SER A 155 7.24 26.32 -25.11
C SER A 155 7.18 24.87 -25.57
N CYS A 156 6.91 24.64 -26.86
CA CYS A 156 6.92 23.33 -27.50
C CYS A 156 7.14 23.48 -29.01
N GLU A 157 7.74 22.47 -29.66
CA GLU A 157 7.83 22.37 -31.12
C GLU A 157 6.89 21.29 -31.66
N ALA A 158 6.61 20.25 -30.86
CA ALA A 158 5.80 19.11 -31.26
C ALA A 158 4.82 18.64 -30.18
N ASP A 159 3.77 17.93 -30.60
CA ASP A 159 2.74 17.39 -29.69
C ASP A 159 3.34 16.50 -28.59
N ASN A 160 4.44 15.78 -28.87
CA ASN A 160 5.04 14.85 -27.91
C ASN A 160 5.77 15.53 -26.73
N GLU A 161 6.08 16.82 -26.84
CA GLU A 161 6.68 17.63 -25.76
C GLU A 161 5.64 18.12 -24.75
N CYS A 162 4.36 18.11 -25.12
CA CYS A 162 3.29 18.50 -24.23
C CYS A 162 2.90 17.35 -23.28
N SER A 163 2.56 17.67 -22.03
CA SER A 163 2.11 16.66 -21.08
C SER A 163 0.67 16.18 -21.33
N GLY A 164 0.42 14.90 -21.07
CA GLY A 164 -0.89 14.26 -21.19
C GLY A 164 -1.49 14.38 -22.61
N VAL A 165 -2.74 14.85 -22.69
CA VAL A 165 -3.49 14.97 -23.96
C VAL A 165 -3.35 16.33 -24.65
N LYS A 166 -2.52 17.24 -24.12
CA LYS A 166 -2.35 18.58 -24.67
C LYS A 166 -1.55 18.54 -25.97
N LYS A 167 -1.91 19.39 -26.92
CA LYS A 167 -1.25 19.54 -28.23
C LYS A 167 -0.36 20.76 -28.24
N CYS A 168 0.69 20.73 -29.04
CA CYS A 168 1.50 21.90 -29.30
C CYS A 168 0.79 22.76 -30.35
N CYS A 169 0.32 23.94 -29.94
CA CYS A 169 -0.56 24.76 -30.75
C CYS A 169 0.01 26.18 -30.86
N SER A 170 0.02 26.69 -32.09
CA SER A 170 0.34 28.11 -32.32
C SER A 170 -0.74 28.99 -31.72
N ASN A 171 -0.32 30.04 -31.03
CA ASN A 171 -1.20 31.09 -30.51
C ASN A 171 -1.06 32.41 -31.28
N GLY A 172 -0.48 32.37 -32.48
CA GLY A 172 -0.32 33.53 -33.37
C GLY A 172 1.04 34.22 -33.28
N CYS A 173 1.81 34.01 -32.21
CA CYS A 173 3.18 34.53 -32.10
C CYS A 173 4.19 33.57 -31.45
N GLY A 174 3.74 32.46 -30.86
CA GLY A 174 4.57 31.32 -30.45
C GLY A 174 3.76 30.03 -30.36
N HIS A 175 4.33 28.98 -29.74
CA HIS A 175 3.66 27.69 -29.52
C HIS A 175 3.51 27.34 -28.04
N THR A 176 2.28 26.97 -27.67
CA THR A 176 1.94 26.58 -26.31
C THR A 176 1.16 25.27 -26.25
N CYS A 177 1.34 24.53 -25.14
CA CYS A 177 0.63 23.28 -24.91
C CYS A 177 -0.83 23.53 -24.51
N GLN A 178 -1.75 23.26 -25.43
CA GLN A 178 -3.18 23.58 -25.30
C GLN A 178 -4.07 22.33 -25.30
N VAL A 179 -5.25 22.44 -24.68
CA VAL A 179 -6.24 21.35 -24.68
C VAL A 179 -6.92 21.31 -26.05
N PRO A 180 -6.90 20.16 -26.76
CA PRO A 180 -7.47 20.06 -28.10
C PRO A 180 -9.00 20.18 -28.11
N LYS A 181 -9.54 20.73 -29.21
CA LYS A 181 -10.96 20.75 -29.54
C LYS A 181 -11.33 19.58 -30.46
N ASN A 182 -12.64 19.34 -30.62
CA ASN A 182 -13.17 18.35 -31.55
C ASN A 182 -12.57 16.94 -31.42
N LEU A 183 -12.41 16.45 -30.18
CA LEU A 183 -12.04 15.05 -29.95
C LEU A 183 -13.02 14.13 -30.70
N TYR A 184 -12.50 13.06 -31.30
CA TYR A 184 -13.32 12.11 -32.06
C TYR A 184 -14.45 11.57 -31.17
N LYS A 185 -15.69 11.57 -31.68
CA LYS A 185 -16.88 11.21 -30.89
C LYS A 185 -16.78 9.80 -30.28
N GLY A 186 -16.12 8.87 -30.97
CA GLY A 186 -15.89 7.50 -30.52
C GLY A 186 -14.82 7.31 -29.44
N VAL A 187 -14.14 8.36 -28.95
CA VAL A 187 -13.19 8.21 -27.82
C VAL A 187 -13.96 7.78 -26.56
N PRO A 188 -13.42 6.86 -25.74
CA PRO A 188 -14.08 6.43 -24.51
C PRO A 188 -14.16 7.58 -23.48
N LEU A 189 -15.22 7.56 -22.67
CA LEU A 189 -15.34 8.47 -21.53
C LEU A 189 -14.38 8.05 -20.42
N LYS A 190 -13.96 9.01 -19.60
CA LYS A 190 -13.27 8.69 -18.34
C LYS A 190 -14.21 7.85 -17.47
N PRO A 191 -13.73 6.80 -16.79
CA PRO A 191 -14.51 6.10 -15.78
C PRO A 191 -15.12 7.09 -14.77
N ARG A 192 -16.43 7.03 -14.52
CA ARG A 192 -17.16 8.07 -13.76
C ARG A 192 -17.25 7.80 -12.26
N LYS A 193 -17.34 6.54 -11.84
CA LYS A 193 -17.46 6.19 -10.42
C LYS A 193 -16.08 6.18 -9.78
N GLU A 194 -16.01 6.63 -8.52
CA GLU A 194 -14.81 6.43 -7.69
C GLU A 194 -14.38 4.96 -7.73
N LEU A 195 -13.07 4.76 -7.77
CA LEU A 195 -12.45 3.43 -7.73
C LEU A 195 -12.86 2.72 -6.44
N LYS A 196 -13.40 1.51 -6.57
CA LYS A 196 -13.76 0.66 -5.43
C LYS A 196 -12.62 -0.29 -5.13
N PHE A 197 -12.21 -0.32 -3.87
CA PHE A 197 -11.16 -1.19 -3.36
C PHE A 197 -11.78 -2.29 -2.50
N SER A 198 -11.42 -3.54 -2.76
CA SER A 198 -11.78 -4.68 -1.94
C SER A 198 -10.57 -5.56 -1.72
N GLU A 199 -10.11 -5.64 -0.48
CA GLU A 199 -9.01 -6.51 -0.08
C GLU A 199 -9.53 -7.92 0.19
N LEU A 200 -9.04 -8.89 -0.58
CA LEU A 200 -9.40 -10.30 -0.44
C LEU A 200 -8.72 -10.90 0.79
N GLN A 201 -9.29 -11.97 1.36
CA GLN A 201 -8.69 -12.67 2.50
C GLN A 201 -7.25 -13.15 2.21
N SER A 202 -6.96 -13.49 0.95
CA SER A 202 -5.63 -13.83 0.46
C SER A 202 -4.60 -12.68 0.60
N GLY A 203 -5.04 -11.43 0.78
CA GLY A 203 -4.20 -10.22 0.79
C GLY A 203 -4.05 -9.52 -0.54
N GLN A 204 -4.76 -9.99 -1.55
CA GLN A 204 -4.78 -9.35 -2.86
C GLN A 204 -5.77 -8.18 -2.84
N LEU A 205 -5.39 -7.07 -3.46
CA LEU A 205 -6.27 -5.92 -3.63
C LEU A 205 -7.00 -6.03 -4.95
N GLU A 206 -8.33 -6.10 -4.89
CA GLU A 206 -9.18 -5.96 -6.07
C GLU A 206 -9.64 -4.51 -6.22
N ILE A 207 -9.40 -3.94 -7.40
CA ILE A 207 -9.78 -2.58 -7.79
C ILE A 207 -10.85 -2.69 -8.88
N LYS A 208 -12.00 -2.03 -8.69
CA LYS A 208 -13.12 -2.01 -9.63
C LYS A 208 -13.53 -0.60 -10.02
N TRP A 209 -13.82 -0.38 -11.29
CA TRP A 209 -14.41 0.86 -11.82
C TRP A 209 -15.65 0.55 -12.66
N SER A 210 -16.29 1.58 -13.21
CA SER A 210 -17.49 1.42 -14.03
C SER A 210 -17.49 2.38 -15.21
N SER A 211 -17.68 1.83 -16.41
CA SER A 211 -17.76 2.57 -17.67
C SER A 211 -19.14 2.40 -18.35
N LYS A 212 -20.21 2.79 -17.66
CA LYS A 212 -21.60 2.58 -18.11
C LYS A 212 -22.01 3.30 -19.40
N PHE A 213 -21.16 4.18 -19.93
CA PHE A 213 -21.42 4.96 -21.15
C PHE A 213 -20.29 4.73 -22.15
N ASN A 214 -20.11 3.49 -22.58
CA ASN A 214 -19.17 3.19 -23.66
C ASN A 214 -19.76 3.72 -24.98
N ILE A 215 -19.32 4.91 -25.39
CA ILE A 215 -19.67 5.54 -26.68
C ILE A 215 -18.91 4.88 -27.84
N SER A 216 -17.99 3.95 -27.54
CA SER A 216 -17.10 3.31 -28.50
C SER A 216 -17.61 1.92 -28.88
N ILE A 217 -17.76 1.68 -30.19
CA ILE A 217 -17.91 0.33 -30.76
C ILE A 217 -16.56 -0.42 -30.73
N GLU A 218 -15.44 0.33 -30.69
CA GLU A 218 -14.09 -0.22 -30.66
C GLU A 218 -13.69 -0.76 -29.29
N PRO A 219 -12.77 -1.75 -29.22
CA PRO A 219 -12.31 -2.34 -27.96
C PRO A 219 -11.59 -1.31 -27.09
N VAL A 220 -12.05 -1.16 -25.85
CA VAL A 220 -11.49 -0.24 -24.87
C VAL A 220 -10.50 -0.98 -23.98
N LEU A 221 -9.30 -0.43 -23.83
CA LEU A 221 -8.32 -0.85 -22.83
C LEU A 221 -8.28 0.18 -21.70
N TYR A 222 -8.10 -0.32 -20.49
CA TYR A 222 -7.89 0.45 -19.28
C TYR A 222 -6.41 0.38 -18.90
N VAL A 223 -5.78 1.55 -18.82
CA VAL A 223 -4.44 1.70 -18.24
C VAL A 223 -4.61 2.17 -16.81
N VAL A 224 -4.13 1.36 -15.87
CA VAL A 224 -4.17 1.65 -14.43
C VAL A 224 -2.78 2.09 -14.00
N GLN A 225 -2.72 3.23 -13.34
CA GLN A 225 -1.49 3.74 -12.73
C GLN A 225 -1.60 3.79 -11.21
N ARG A 226 -0.46 3.58 -10.56
CA ARG A 226 -0.27 3.58 -9.12
C ARG A 226 0.83 4.56 -8.76
N ARG A 227 0.63 5.33 -7.69
CA ARG A 227 1.70 5.99 -6.95
C ARG A 227 1.55 5.68 -5.47
N TRP A 228 2.61 5.86 -4.69
CA TRP A 228 2.55 5.59 -3.27
C TRP A 228 3.48 6.49 -2.46
N ASN A 229 3.20 6.66 -1.18
CA ASN A 229 4.08 7.35 -0.23
C ASN A 229 4.23 6.54 1.07
N TYR A 230 5.36 6.73 1.76
CA TYR A 230 5.56 6.24 3.11
C TYR A 230 4.90 7.19 4.12
N GLY A 231 4.56 6.67 5.30
CA GLY A 231 4.17 7.50 6.44
C GLY A 231 2.89 7.04 7.13
N ILE A 232 2.62 7.66 8.27
CA ILE A 232 1.39 7.43 9.05
C ILE A 232 0.20 8.14 8.39
N HIS A 233 0.47 9.24 7.67
CA HIS A 233 -0.53 10.03 6.95
C HIS A 233 -0.25 9.99 5.44
N PRO A 234 -1.29 10.12 4.60
CA PRO A 234 -1.13 10.30 3.17
C PRO A 234 -0.46 11.66 2.88
N SER A 235 0.50 11.67 1.96
CA SER A 235 1.24 12.87 1.52
C SER A 235 1.35 12.84 0.00
N GLU A 236 0.91 13.90 -0.67
CA GLU A 236 1.02 14.00 -2.13
C GLU A 236 2.40 14.46 -2.58
N ASP A 237 3.09 15.25 -1.74
CA ASP A 237 4.42 15.80 -2.03
C ASP A 237 5.50 14.72 -1.94
N ASP A 238 5.34 13.76 -1.02
CA ASP A 238 6.25 12.62 -0.83
C ASP A 238 5.87 11.41 -1.68
N ALA A 239 4.84 11.52 -2.52
CA ALA A 239 4.40 10.41 -3.35
C ALA A 239 5.37 10.15 -4.50
N THR A 240 5.60 8.87 -4.78
CA THR A 240 6.33 8.45 -5.97
C THR A 240 5.67 8.98 -7.24
N SER A 241 6.43 8.94 -8.33
CA SER A 241 5.85 9.13 -9.65
C SER A 241 4.78 8.08 -9.96
N TRP A 242 3.94 8.41 -10.94
CA TRP A 242 2.90 7.51 -11.42
C TRP A 242 3.51 6.39 -12.25
N GLN A 243 3.32 5.15 -11.81
CA GLN A 243 3.78 3.95 -12.50
C GLN A 243 2.60 3.18 -13.09
N THR A 244 2.71 2.73 -14.33
CA THR A 244 1.70 1.86 -14.96
C THR A 244 1.79 0.46 -14.37
N VAL A 245 0.69 -0.01 -13.76
CA VAL A 245 0.62 -1.33 -13.12
C VAL A 245 -0.10 -2.36 -13.99
N ALA A 246 -0.99 -1.92 -14.87
CA ALA A 246 -1.73 -2.83 -15.72
C ALA A 246 -2.30 -2.14 -16.97
N GLN A 247 -2.39 -2.92 -18.06
CA GLN A 247 -3.15 -2.62 -19.25
C GLN A 247 -4.12 -3.79 -19.53
N ILE A 248 -5.42 -3.57 -19.30
CA ILE A 248 -6.43 -4.65 -19.34
C ILE A 248 -7.69 -4.22 -20.08
N THR A 249 -8.52 -5.18 -20.52
CA THR A 249 -9.84 -4.88 -21.11
C THR A 249 -10.98 -4.92 -20.08
N ASP A 250 -10.74 -5.54 -18.93
CA ASP A 250 -11.74 -5.75 -17.90
C ASP A 250 -11.88 -4.51 -17.01
N GLU A 251 -13.07 -4.31 -16.41
CA GLU A 251 -13.32 -3.20 -15.48
C GLU A 251 -12.88 -3.50 -14.03
N ARG A 252 -12.02 -4.52 -13.86
CA ARG A 252 -11.49 -4.98 -12.57
C ARG A 252 -10.03 -5.40 -12.69
N LEU A 253 -9.23 -5.09 -11.67
CA LEU A 253 -7.82 -5.47 -11.57
C LEU A 253 -7.56 -6.09 -10.20
N GLN A 254 -6.80 -7.18 -10.15
CA GLN A 254 -6.33 -7.78 -8.90
C GLN A 254 -4.80 -7.59 -8.79
N LEU A 255 -4.36 -6.97 -7.70
CA LEU A 255 -2.96 -6.72 -7.39
C LEU A 255 -2.52 -7.58 -6.21
N THR A 256 -1.36 -8.23 -6.34
CA THR A 256 -0.79 -9.12 -5.32
C THR A 256 0.36 -8.47 -4.54
N ASP A 257 0.92 -7.38 -5.05
CA ASP A 257 2.13 -6.71 -4.58
C ASP A 257 1.83 -5.49 -3.69
N ILE A 258 0.71 -5.51 -2.97
CA ILE A 258 0.30 -4.43 -2.08
C ILE A 258 0.98 -4.57 -0.72
N ARG A 259 1.83 -3.60 -0.41
CA ARG A 259 2.55 -3.51 0.87
C ARG A 259 1.73 -2.77 1.93
N PRO A 260 1.51 -3.32 3.14
CA PRO A 260 0.67 -2.69 4.15
C PRO A 260 1.15 -1.36 4.72
N SER A 261 2.45 -1.08 4.62
CA SER A 261 3.09 0.12 5.15
C SER A 261 2.91 1.37 4.29
N ARG A 262 2.39 1.22 3.07
CA ARG A 262 2.35 2.29 2.06
C ARG A 262 0.93 2.82 1.89
N TRP A 263 0.83 4.13 1.68
CA TRP A 263 -0.38 4.77 1.18
C TRP A 263 -0.34 4.75 -0.34
N TYR A 264 -1.39 4.23 -0.97
CA TYR A 264 -1.50 4.14 -2.43
C TYR A 264 -2.55 5.10 -2.97
N GLN A 265 -2.28 5.63 -4.16
CA GLN A 265 -3.30 6.26 -5.00
C GLN A 265 -3.28 5.62 -6.37
N PHE A 266 -4.47 5.51 -6.95
CA PHE A 266 -4.69 4.92 -8.26
C PHE A 266 -5.41 5.90 -9.17
N ARG A 267 -5.12 5.81 -10.47
CA ARG A 267 -5.90 6.50 -11.51
C ARG A 267 -6.02 5.60 -12.73
N VAL A 268 -7.13 5.74 -13.44
CA VAL A 268 -7.43 4.89 -14.60
C VAL A 268 -7.73 5.76 -15.81
N ALA A 269 -7.19 5.39 -16.96
CA ALA A 269 -7.56 5.96 -18.25
C ALA A 269 -8.23 4.88 -19.09
N ALA A 270 -9.30 5.26 -19.80
CA ALA A 270 -9.90 4.44 -20.84
C ALA A 270 -9.33 4.88 -22.19
N ILE A 271 -8.86 3.93 -23.01
CA ILE A 271 -8.18 4.16 -24.28
C ILE A 271 -8.75 3.25 -25.34
N ASN A 272 -9.00 3.79 -26.53
CA ASN A 272 -9.25 3.00 -27.74
C ASN A 272 -8.34 3.47 -28.89
N VAL A 273 -8.51 2.90 -30.08
CA VAL A 273 -7.77 3.27 -31.31
C VAL A 273 -7.86 4.76 -31.63
N HIS A 274 -8.96 5.43 -31.26
CA HIS A 274 -9.14 6.85 -31.51
C HIS A 274 -8.43 7.75 -30.49
N GLY A 275 -8.23 7.28 -29.26
CA GLY A 275 -7.48 7.99 -28.24
C GLY A 275 -8.05 7.83 -26.83
N THR A 276 -7.79 8.84 -25.99
CA THR A 276 -8.26 8.87 -24.60
C THR A 276 -8.65 10.29 -24.19
N ARG A 277 -9.58 10.42 -23.24
CA ARG A 277 -9.84 11.69 -22.56
C ARG A 277 -8.88 11.95 -21.40
N GLY A 278 -7.91 11.07 -21.16
CA GLY A 278 -6.94 11.13 -20.08
C GLY A 278 -7.39 10.38 -18.82
N PHE A 279 -6.54 10.38 -17.80
CA PHE A 279 -6.81 9.70 -16.54
C PHE A 279 -7.96 10.34 -15.75
N THR A 280 -8.61 9.53 -14.91
CA THR A 280 -9.46 10.00 -13.81
C THR A 280 -8.68 10.89 -12.86
N ALA A 281 -9.39 11.63 -12.00
CA ALA A 281 -8.77 12.18 -10.80
C ALA A 281 -8.11 11.05 -9.98
N PRO A 282 -7.01 11.34 -9.26
CA PRO A 282 -6.42 10.39 -8.32
C PRO A 282 -7.49 9.86 -7.34
N SER A 283 -7.44 8.58 -7.03
CA SER A 283 -8.34 7.97 -6.05
C SER A 283 -8.10 8.57 -4.66
N LYS A 284 -9.06 8.33 -3.76
CA LYS A 284 -8.81 8.40 -2.32
C LYS A 284 -7.62 7.49 -1.98
N HIS A 285 -6.86 7.91 -0.97
CA HIS A 285 -5.73 7.13 -0.48
C HIS A 285 -6.22 5.78 0.03
N PHE A 286 -5.61 4.72 -0.48
CA PHE A 286 -5.85 3.36 -0.06
C PHE A 286 -4.67 2.88 0.79
N ARG A 287 -4.97 2.22 1.90
CA ARG A 287 -3.99 1.51 2.73
C ARG A 287 -4.58 0.16 3.06
N SER A 288 -3.76 -0.89 2.99
CA SER A 288 -4.18 -2.24 3.35
C SER A 288 -4.59 -2.28 4.82
N SER A 289 -5.57 -3.13 5.11
CA SER A 289 -6.03 -3.42 6.47
C SER A 289 -5.12 -4.40 7.21
N LYS A 290 -4.16 -5.03 6.50
CA LYS A 290 -3.18 -5.93 7.10
C LYS A 290 -2.14 -5.13 7.88
N ASP A 291 -1.57 -5.78 8.89
CA ASP A 291 -0.38 -5.26 9.54
C ASP A 291 0.86 -5.63 8.71
N PRO A 292 1.88 -4.76 8.69
CA PRO A 292 3.13 -5.05 8.00
C PRO A 292 3.86 -6.22 8.66
N SER A 293 4.53 -7.02 7.82
CA SER A 293 5.34 -8.14 8.28
C SER A 293 6.62 -7.68 8.98
N ASP A 294 7.22 -8.57 9.77
CA ASP A 294 8.54 -8.36 10.33
C ASP A 294 9.58 -8.02 9.26
N PRO A 295 10.56 -7.15 9.56
CA PRO A 295 11.57 -6.77 8.59
C PRO A 295 12.39 -7.99 8.14
N PRO A 296 12.79 -8.05 6.85
CA PRO A 296 13.65 -9.12 6.36
C PRO A 296 14.97 -9.18 7.15
N ALA A 297 15.48 -10.39 7.34
CA ALA A 297 16.74 -10.61 8.02
C ALA A 297 17.91 -10.07 7.18
N PRO A 298 18.90 -9.37 7.78
CA PRO A 298 20.06 -8.87 7.04
C PRO A 298 20.83 -10.00 6.35
N SER A 299 21.28 -9.79 5.12
CA SER A 299 21.97 -10.81 4.33
C SER A 299 23.49 -10.62 4.32
N ASN A 300 24.23 -11.65 3.91
CA ASN A 300 25.68 -11.62 3.68
C ASN A 300 26.53 -11.04 4.84
N LEU A 301 26.20 -11.42 6.08
CA LEU A 301 26.94 -11.05 7.29
C LEU A 301 28.38 -11.60 7.24
N ARG A 302 29.38 -10.72 7.17
CA ARG A 302 30.79 -11.09 6.95
C ARG A 302 31.77 -10.17 7.67
N ILE A 303 32.99 -10.67 7.89
CA ILE A 303 34.11 -9.88 8.44
C ILE A 303 34.75 -9.09 7.31
N ALA A 304 34.92 -7.78 7.49
CA ALA A 304 35.58 -6.91 6.54
C ALA A 304 37.08 -6.76 6.85
N ASN A 305 37.42 -6.36 8.09
CA ASN A 305 38.81 -6.23 8.53
C ASN A 305 38.95 -6.43 10.04
N SER A 306 40.18 -6.68 10.49
CA SER A 306 40.56 -6.80 11.90
C SER A 306 41.76 -5.91 12.20
N THR A 307 41.71 -5.15 13.30
CA THR A 307 42.83 -4.32 13.78
C THR A 307 43.22 -4.75 15.19
N VAL A 308 44.51 -4.85 15.47
CA VAL A 308 45.01 -5.18 16.81
C VAL A 308 45.37 -3.89 17.53
N ASN A 309 44.82 -3.71 18.74
CA ASN A 309 45.10 -2.57 19.59
C ASN A 309 46.43 -2.76 20.34
N SER A 310 46.97 -1.66 20.87
CA SER A 310 48.23 -1.65 21.63
C SER A 310 48.20 -2.53 22.90
N ASP A 311 47.01 -2.81 23.43
CA ASP A 311 46.76 -3.66 24.60
C ASP A 311 46.65 -5.17 24.25
N GLY A 312 46.87 -5.54 22.98
CA GLY A 312 46.73 -6.92 22.49
C GLY A 312 45.28 -7.37 22.25
N SER A 313 44.30 -6.48 22.43
CA SER A 313 42.91 -6.76 22.07
C SER A 313 42.66 -6.57 20.57
N ILE A 314 41.66 -7.27 20.02
CA ILE A 314 41.34 -7.22 18.59
C ILE A 314 40.03 -6.45 18.39
N ASN A 315 40.00 -5.52 17.44
CA ASN A 315 38.78 -4.93 16.93
C ASN A 315 38.43 -5.55 15.58
N ILE A 316 37.17 -5.92 15.38
CA ILE A 316 36.72 -6.57 14.14
C ILE A 316 35.56 -5.76 13.54
N ARG A 317 35.67 -5.42 12.26
CA ARG A 317 34.59 -4.79 11.51
C ARG A 317 33.77 -5.86 10.82
N ILE A 318 32.47 -5.82 11.07
CA ILE A 318 31.48 -6.71 10.46
C ILE A 318 30.61 -5.87 9.54
N ILE A 319 30.36 -6.38 8.34
CA ILE A 319 29.50 -5.76 7.32
C ILE A 319 28.38 -6.73 6.93
N TRP A 320 27.22 -6.19 6.59
CA TRP A 320 26.07 -6.92 6.08
C TRP A 320 25.43 -6.17 4.92
N ASP A 321 24.62 -6.88 4.15
CA ASP A 321 23.84 -6.29 3.08
C ASP A 321 22.45 -5.92 3.61
N VAL A 322 21.99 -4.73 3.23
CA VAL A 322 20.66 -4.23 3.61
C VAL A 322 19.64 -4.90 2.68
N PRO A 323 18.54 -5.47 3.22
CA PRO A 323 17.52 -6.11 2.39
C PRO A 323 16.95 -5.17 1.32
N GLU A 324 16.64 -5.72 0.15
CA GLU A 324 16.00 -4.98 -0.96
C GLU A 324 14.61 -4.46 -0.51
N GLU A 325 14.45 -3.13 -0.51
CA GLU A 325 13.26 -2.38 -0.07
C GLU A 325 12.41 -3.05 1.02
N PRO A 326 12.74 -2.89 2.32
CA PRO A 326 11.86 -3.36 3.38
C PRO A 326 10.53 -2.57 3.35
N ASP A 327 9.43 -3.22 3.73
CA ASP A 327 8.11 -2.54 3.83
C ASP A 327 8.16 -1.33 4.75
N ILE A 328 8.89 -1.46 5.86
CA ILE A 328 9.15 -0.37 6.79
C ILE A 328 10.66 -0.14 6.82
N PRO A 329 11.13 1.12 6.72
CA PRO A 329 12.54 1.45 6.90
C PRO A 329 13.08 0.90 8.23
N VAL A 330 14.24 0.23 8.18
CA VAL A 330 14.93 -0.25 9.38
C VAL A 330 15.28 0.95 10.24
N HIS A 331 14.89 0.92 11.51
CA HIS A 331 15.23 1.98 12.46
C HIS A 331 16.61 1.73 13.07
N HIS A 332 16.93 0.49 13.45
CA HIS A 332 18.22 0.15 14.02
C HIS A 332 18.51 -1.34 13.92
N TYR A 333 19.79 -1.70 14.02
CA TYR A 333 20.24 -3.09 14.15
C TYR A 333 20.71 -3.37 15.57
N LYS A 334 20.41 -4.58 16.06
CA LYS A 334 20.91 -5.12 17.32
C LYS A 334 21.93 -6.20 17.05
N ILE A 335 23.13 -6.00 17.58
CA ILE A 335 24.24 -6.93 17.47
C ILE A 335 24.51 -7.51 18.84
N PHE A 336 24.49 -8.83 18.93
CA PHE A 336 24.85 -9.59 20.12
C PHE A 336 26.09 -10.39 19.80
N TRP A 337 27.09 -10.41 20.67
CA TRP A 337 28.20 -11.35 20.50
C TRP A 337 28.49 -12.08 21.79
N SER A 338 28.84 -13.34 21.64
CA SER A 338 29.12 -14.24 22.76
C SER A 338 30.38 -15.02 22.50
N TRP A 339 31.12 -15.30 23.57
CA TRP A 339 32.33 -16.11 23.51
C TRP A 339 32.41 -17.02 24.73
N THR A 340 33.09 -18.14 24.55
CA THR A 340 33.36 -19.10 25.60
C THR A 340 34.61 -18.68 26.38
N VAL A 341 34.50 -18.60 27.70
CA VAL A 341 35.65 -18.41 28.58
C VAL A 341 36.05 -19.78 29.13
N SER A 342 37.32 -20.15 28.97
CA SER A 342 37.92 -21.29 29.66
C SER A 342 37.97 -21.00 31.16
N SER A 343 37.05 -21.60 31.91
CA SER A 343 37.01 -21.55 33.38
C SER A 343 37.52 -22.89 33.94
N LYS A 344 38.07 -22.89 35.16
CA LYS A 344 38.44 -24.12 35.89
C LYS A 344 37.23 -25.00 36.29
N SER A 345 36.02 -24.60 35.94
CA SER A 345 34.77 -25.31 36.18
C SER A 345 34.41 -26.23 35.02
N LEU A 346 33.78 -27.38 35.31
CA LEU A 346 33.32 -28.39 34.34
C LEU A 346 32.29 -27.85 33.32
N VAL A 347 31.74 -26.64 33.51
CA VAL A 347 30.83 -25.97 32.57
C VAL A 347 31.46 -24.69 32.01
N PRO A 348 31.68 -24.58 30.68
CA PRO A 348 32.20 -23.37 30.06
C PRO A 348 31.24 -22.18 30.25
N ALA A 349 31.71 -21.10 30.88
CA ALA A 349 30.92 -19.88 31.06
C ALA A 349 30.87 -19.09 29.73
N LYS A 350 29.67 -18.88 29.17
CA LYS A 350 29.45 -18.03 28.00
C LYS A 350 29.27 -16.57 28.42
N LYS A 351 30.22 -15.70 28.08
CA LYS A 351 30.04 -14.25 28.20
C LYS A 351 29.29 -13.71 26.99
N LYS A 352 28.46 -12.67 27.19
CA LYS A 352 27.66 -12.03 26.14
C LYS A 352 27.79 -10.50 26.23
N ARG A 353 27.82 -9.82 25.08
CA ARG A 353 27.78 -8.36 24.93
C ARG A 353 26.78 -7.96 23.85
N ARG A 354 26.36 -6.70 23.84
CA ARG A 354 25.42 -6.14 22.85
C ARG A 354 25.84 -4.74 22.40
N LYS A 355 25.56 -4.39 21.15
CA LYS A 355 25.71 -3.04 20.56
C LYS A 355 24.51 -2.77 19.65
N THR A 356 24.10 -1.52 19.54
CA THR A 356 23.01 -1.09 18.66
C THR A 356 23.58 -0.09 17.67
N THR A 357 23.22 -0.23 16.40
CA THR A 357 23.64 0.68 15.31
C THR A 357 22.42 1.24 14.60
N ASP A 358 22.58 2.40 13.96
CA ASP A 358 21.49 3.05 13.22
C ASP A 358 21.06 2.22 11.99
N GLY A 359 19.82 2.40 11.55
CA GLY A 359 19.24 1.67 10.43
C GLY A 359 19.85 2.02 9.06
N SER A 360 20.44 3.21 8.92
CA SER A 360 21.19 3.63 7.73
C SER A 360 22.57 2.96 7.62
N GLN A 361 23.08 2.38 8.72
CA GLN A 361 24.40 1.76 8.76
C GLN A 361 24.35 0.29 8.33
N ASN A 362 25.34 -0.12 7.56
CA ASN A 362 25.52 -1.50 7.10
C ASN A 362 26.77 -2.19 7.71
N TYR A 363 27.41 -1.56 8.70
CA TYR A 363 28.59 -2.12 9.37
C TYR A 363 28.61 -1.80 10.87
N VAL A 364 29.35 -2.61 11.63
CA VAL A 364 29.64 -2.39 13.05
C VAL A 364 31.08 -2.75 13.36
N ILE A 365 31.71 -2.03 14.29
CA ILE A 365 33.02 -2.37 14.84
C ILE A 365 32.81 -2.95 16.24
N LEU A 366 33.27 -4.19 16.42
CA LEU A 366 33.34 -4.88 17.71
C LEU A 366 34.71 -4.61 18.33
N GLU A 367 34.74 -3.97 19.50
CA GLU A 367 35.99 -3.49 20.12
C GLU A 367 36.39 -4.34 21.33
N HIS A 368 37.69 -4.37 21.60
CA HIS A 368 38.31 -5.05 22.74
C HIS A 368 37.96 -6.55 22.84
N LEU A 369 38.04 -7.27 21.72
CA LEU A 369 37.84 -8.72 21.69
C LEU A 369 39.11 -9.42 22.19
N GLN A 370 38.92 -10.47 22.97
CA GLN A 370 39.99 -11.35 23.45
C GLN A 370 40.59 -12.16 22.29
N PRO A 371 41.93 -12.18 22.17
CA PRO A 371 42.63 -12.99 21.16
C PRO A 371 42.38 -14.50 21.38
N ASN A 372 42.52 -15.27 20.31
CA ASN A 372 42.39 -16.73 20.25
C ASN A 372 41.11 -17.29 20.87
N SER A 373 40.04 -16.50 20.87
CA SER A 373 38.72 -16.88 21.38
C SER A 373 37.70 -17.05 20.25
N ASN A 374 36.76 -17.97 20.44
CA ASN A 374 35.68 -18.22 19.48
C ASN A 374 34.48 -17.32 19.80
N TYR A 375 34.04 -16.55 18.82
CA TYR A 375 32.91 -15.62 18.91
C TYR A 375 31.75 -16.09 18.04
N MET A 376 30.54 -15.97 18.58
CA MET A 376 29.29 -16.06 17.85
C MET A 376 28.63 -14.69 17.89
N VAL A 377 28.44 -14.07 16.72
CA VAL A 377 27.76 -12.79 16.54
C VAL A 377 26.37 -13.05 15.98
N GLU A 378 25.33 -12.52 16.61
CA GLU A 378 23.96 -12.50 16.13
C GLU A 378 23.55 -11.08 15.77
N LEU A 379 23.05 -10.88 14.56
CA LEU A 379 22.52 -9.61 14.05
C LEU A 379 20.99 -9.70 13.90
N GLN A 380 20.28 -8.66 14.33
CA GLN A 380 18.83 -8.55 14.21
C GLN A 380 18.41 -7.14 13.78
N ALA A 381 17.61 -7.03 12.72
CA ALA A 381 17.02 -5.77 12.27
C ALA A 381 15.75 -5.45 13.07
N VAL A 382 15.50 -4.16 13.29
CA VAL A 382 14.35 -3.66 14.06
C VAL A 382 13.69 -2.51 13.32
N THR A 383 12.38 -2.60 13.14
CA THR A 383 11.52 -1.55 12.59
C THR A 383 10.42 -1.18 13.59
N TYR A 384 9.78 -0.03 13.38
CA TYR A 384 8.65 0.42 14.17
C TYR A 384 7.43 0.69 13.29
N TRP A 385 6.28 0.17 13.73
CA TRP A 385 4.98 0.43 13.13
C TRP A 385 4.06 1.06 14.18
N GLY A 386 3.93 2.38 14.14
CA GLY A 386 3.32 3.11 15.25
C GLY A 386 4.10 2.86 16.54
N GLN A 387 3.46 2.22 17.53
CA GLN A 387 4.10 1.82 18.79
C GLN A 387 4.61 0.36 18.79
N ILE A 388 4.28 -0.42 17.75
CA ILE A 388 4.63 -1.83 17.66
C ILE A 388 6.06 -1.97 17.13
N ARG A 389 6.86 -2.76 17.85
CA ARG A 389 8.24 -3.05 17.49
C ARG A 389 8.34 -4.39 16.80
N LEU A 390 8.66 -4.37 15.51
CA LEU A 390 8.85 -5.56 14.68
C LEU A 390 10.33 -5.94 14.63
N LYS A 391 10.64 -7.24 14.54
CA LYS A 391 12.02 -7.74 14.63
C LYS A 391 12.27 -8.85 13.62
N SER A 392 13.39 -8.76 12.91
CA SER A 392 13.78 -9.81 11.98
C SER A 392 14.19 -11.10 12.70
N ALA A 393 14.25 -12.20 11.95
CA ALA A 393 15.04 -13.35 12.37
C ALA A 393 16.50 -12.94 12.61
N LYS A 394 17.17 -13.63 13.55
CA LYS A 394 18.59 -13.40 13.85
C LYS A 394 19.45 -14.11 12.81
N VAL A 395 20.50 -13.43 12.35
CA VAL A 395 21.54 -14.03 11.51
C VAL A 395 22.82 -14.16 12.32
N SER A 396 23.42 -15.35 12.30
CA SER A 396 24.60 -15.66 13.09
C SER A 396 25.86 -15.80 12.24
N LEU A 397 26.97 -15.21 12.70
CA LEU A 397 28.31 -15.39 12.15
C LEU A 397 29.21 -15.96 13.25
N TYR A 398 29.96 -17.01 12.91
CA TYR A 398 30.96 -17.62 13.79
C TYR A 398 32.35 -17.29 13.28
N PHE A 399 33.24 -16.83 14.16
CA PHE A 399 34.64 -16.61 13.83
C PHE A 399 35.55 -16.81 15.03
N SER A 400 36.81 -17.10 14.75
CA SER A 400 37.89 -17.16 15.74
C SER A 400 38.74 -15.90 15.63
N SER A 401 39.02 -15.29 16.75
CA SER A 401 39.85 -14.09 16.86
C SER A 401 41.34 -14.47 16.75
N THR A 402 41.82 -14.90 15.59
CA THR A 402 43.25 -15.23 15.38
C THR A 402 44.08 -13.96 15.16
N GLN A 403 45.34 -13.96 15.59
CA GLN A 403 46.32 -12.93 15.21
C GLN A 403 46.67 -13.12 13.73
N THR A 404 45.86 -12.59 12.81
CA THR A 404 46.24 -12.56 11.40
C THR A 404 47.20 -11.40 11.15
N THR A 405 48.50 -11.72 11.18
CA THR A 405 49.51 -10.99 10.42
C THR A 405 49.12 -11.05 8.94
N VAL A 406 48.92 -9.88 8.33
CA VAL A 406 48.71 -9.74 6.89
C VAL A 406 49.98 -10.20 6.18
N ASN A 407 49.96 -11.40 5.60
CA ASN A 407 50.88 -11.73 4.52
C ASN A 407 50.12 -11.66 3.19
N ASN A 408 50.35 -10.55 2.50
CA ASN A 408 50.09 -10.41 1.07
C ASN A 408 50.92 -11.44 0.31
N SER A 409 50.34 -12.61 0.05
CA SER A 409 50.79 -13.46 -1.06
C SER A 409 49.73 -14.51 -1.37
N PHE A 410 48.84 -14.22 -2.31
CA PHE A 410 48.25 -15.27 -3.13
C PHE A 410 48.35 -14.91 -4.61
N GLN A 411 49.35 -15.56 -5.22
CA GLN A 411 49.59 -15.67 -6.63
C GLN A 411 48.34 -16.16 -7.36
N ARG A 412 48.11 -15.57 -8.53
CA ARG A 412 47.37 -16.17 -9.64
C ARG A 412 47.88 -17.57 -9.92
N LYS A 413 46.98 -18.57 -9.92
CA LYS A 413 46.95 -19.67 -10.90
C LYS A 413 45.52 -20.20 -10.97
N GLY A 414 44.90 -20.04 -12.12
CA GLY A 414 43.59 -20.59 -12.41
C GLY A 414 43.67 -22.09 -12.71
N LEU A 415 42.61 -22.81 -12.36
CA LEU A 415 42.20 -24.02 -13.07
C LEU A 415 40.66 -24.08 -13.11
N ARG A 416 40.19 -24.71 -14.18
CA ARG A 416 38.90 -24.55 -14.84
C ARG A 416 37.72 -25.21 -14.11
N GLN A 417 36.54 -24.70 -14.46
CA GLN A 417 35.20 -25.27 -14.31
C GLN A 417 35.12 -26.80 -14.19
N ALA A 418 34.37 -27.24 -13.17
CA ALA A 418 33.41 -28.34 -13.26
C ALA A 418 32.25 -28.07 -12.26
N CYS A 419 31.02 -27.94 -12.77
CA CYS A 419 29.83 -28.41 -12.03
C CYS A 419 29.78 -29.95 -12.16
N PRO A 420 29.15 -30.75 -11.27
CA PRO A 420 27.85 -30.50 -10.57
C PRO A 420 27.82 -31.10 -9.12
N PRO A 421 26.67 -31.39 -8.45
CA PRO A 421 25.30 -30.90 -8.58
C PRO A 421 24.75 -30.22 -7.31
N SER A 422 23.59 -29.59 -7.50
CA SER A 422 22.62 -29.10 -6.52
C SER A 422 22.43 -29.97 -5.27
N PHE A 423 22.75 -29.40 -4.11
CA PHE A 423 22.20 -29.85 -2.83
C PHE A 423 20.88 -29.12 -2.56
N ASN A 424 19.77 -29.81 -2.84
CA ASN A 424 18.48 -29.50 -2.23
C ASN A 424 18.64 -29.53 -0.71
N ARG A 425 18.54 -28.37 -0.06
CA ARG A 425 18.36 -28.30 1.39
C ARG A 425 16.94 -28.78 1.71
N PHE A 426 16.89 -30.00 2.24
CA PHE A 426 15.73 -30.56 2.93
C PHE A 426 15.15 -29.56 3.94
N ARG A 427 13.85 -29.28 3.80
CA ARG A 427 13.02 -28.77 4.91
C ARG A 427 12.91 -29.90 5.94
N LEU A 428 13.11 -29.61 7.23
CA LEU A 428 12.69 -30.55 8.27
C LEU A 428 11.16 -30.69 8.18
N ASN A 429 10.68 -31.86 7.76
CA ASN A 429 9.26 -32.22 7.82
C ASN A 429 8.82 -32.27 9.30
N ARG A 430 7.91 -31.37 9.70
CA ARG A 430 7.15 -31.53 10.96
C ARG A 430 5.97 -32.47 10.68
N LEU A 431 5.81 -33.52 11.49
CA LEU A 431 4.73 -34.52 11.34
C LEU A 431 3.39 -34.05 11.94
N LEU A 432 3.41 -33.09 12.87
CA LEU A 432 2.25 -32.58 13.63
C LEU A 432 2.23 -31.04 13.59
N ASP A 433 1.09 -30.45 13.24
CA ASP A 433 0.90 -29.00 13.10
C ASP A 433 -0.37 -28.50 13.80
N ILE A 434 -0.36 -27.28 14.33
CA ILE A 434 -1.48 -26.68 15.07
C ILE A 434 -1.94 -25.39 14.37
N GLY A 435 -3.25 -25.29 14.12
CA GLY A 435 -3.91 -24.09 13.64
C GLY A 435 -4.12 -23.03 14.74
N VAL A 436 -4.39 -21.79 14.31
CA VAL A 436 -4.65 -20.68 15.24
C VAL A 436 -5.96 -20.91 16.02
N PRO A 437 -6.00 -20.70 17.35
CA PRO A 437 -7.25 -20.74 18.11
C PRO A 437 -8.27 -19.75 17.58
N PHE A 438 -9.50 -20.22 17.38
CA PHE A 438 -10.61 -19.42 16.86
C PHE A 438 -11.84 -19.59 17.75
N PHE A 439 -12.64 -18.54 17.87
CA PHE A 439 -13.88 -18.57 18.65
C PHE A 439 -15.06 -18.76 17.69
N GLN A 440 -15.79 -19.86 17.85
CA GLN A 440 -16.92 -20.22 17.01
C GLN A 440 -17.92 -21.03 17.84
N ASP A 441 -19.22 -20.76 17.66
CA ASP A 441 -20.34 -21.40 18.39
C ASP A 441 -20.22 -21.26 19.92
N ASP A 442 -19.89 -20.05 20.40
CA ASP A 442 -19.66 -19.72 21.82
C ASP A 442 -18.56 -20.53 22.54
N GLN A 443 -17.69 -21.19 21.78
CA GLN A 443 -16.57 -21.96 22.31
C GLN A 443 -15.25 -21.59 21.62
N LEU A 444 -14.17 -21.61 22.39
CA LEU A 444 -12.83 -21.48 21.83
C LEU A 444 -12.35 -22.85 21.32
N GLN A 445 -11.96 -22.89 20.05
CA GLN A 445 -11.62 -24.11 19.33
C GLN A 445 -10.24 -24.01 18.66
N VAL A 446 -9.55 -25.14 18.47
CA VAL A 446 -8.28 -25.24 17.75
C VAL A 446 -8.28 -26.46 16.84
N LYS A 447 -7.79 -26.31 15.61
CA LYS A 447 -7.59 -27.42 14.66
C LYS A 447 -6.17 -27.97 14.78
N VAL A 448 -6.03 -29.28 14.95
CA VAL A 448 -4.74 -30.00 15.00
C VAL A 448 -4.66 -30.96 13.82
N TYR A 449 -3.52 -31.00 13.13
CA TYR A 449 -3.30 -31.78 11.90
C TYR A 449 -2.09 -32.70 12.05
N TRP A 450 -2.16 -33.94 11.55
CA TRP A 450 -1.01 -34.86 11.51
C TRP A 450 -0.86 -35.55 10.15
N LYS A 451 0.40 -35.85 9.77
CA LYS A 451 0.72 -36.51 8.50
C LYS A 451 0.55 -38.04 8.64
N LYS A 452 -0.22 -38.65 7.73
CA LYS A 452 -0.40 -40.11 7.66
C LYS A 452 0.90 -40.80 7.20
N THR A 453 1.31 -41.86 7.90
CA THR A 453 2.50 -42.65 7.56
C THR A 453 2.24 -43.45 6.28
N GLU A 454 3.22 -43.53 5.36
CA GLU A 454 3.05 -44.09 4.00
C GLU A 454 2.87 -45.62 3.93
N ASP A 455 2.84 -46.33 5.07
CA ASP A 455 2.60 -47.78 5.12
C ASP A 455 1.10 -48.12 5.11
N ALA A 456 0.53 -48.07 3.91
CA ALA A 456 -0.87 -48.38 3.63
C ALA A 456 -1.17 -49.89 3.70
N THR A 457 -1.42 -50.45 4.89
CA THR A 457 -2.16 -51.73 5.04
C THR A 457 -2.97 -51.89 6.33
N SER A 458 -2.95 -50.94 7.28
CA SER A 458 -3.85 -50.97 8.46
C SER A 458 -4.61 -49.65 8.60
N ARG A 459 -5.90 -49.70 9.01
CA ARG A 459 -6.62 -48.54 9.52
C ARG A 459 -5.89 -48.08 10.79
N GLU A 460 -4.97 -47.14 10.64
CA GLU A 460 -4.29 -46.52 11.78
C GLU A 460 -5.27 -45.59 12.49
N GLU A 461 -5.78 -46.04 13.64
CA GLU A 461 -6.48 -45.16 14.56
C GLU A 461 -5.45 -44.35 15.35
N TYR A 462 -5.73 -43.06 15.54
CA TYR A 462 -4.88 -42.17 16.33
C TYR A 462 -5.67 -41.72 17.56
N ASN A 463 -5.10 -41.90 18.74
CA ASN A 463 -5.66 -41.37 19.99
C ASN A 463 -5.01 -40.02 20.29
N VAL A 464 -5.82 -38.96 20.39
CA VAL A 464 -5.35 -37.60 20.70
C VAL A 464 -5.76 -37.24 22.12
N GLN A 465 -4.76 -36.94 22.96
CA GLN A 465 -4.97 -36.46 24.32
C GLN A 465 -4.50 -35.00 24.43
N TRP A 466 -5.26 -34.16 25.12
CA TRP A 466 -4.86 -32.77 25.38
C TRP A 466 -5.22 -32.34 26.80
N PHE A 467 -4.36 -31.52 27.41
CA PHE A 467 -4.61 -30.98 28.74
C PHE A 467 -3.97 -29.59 28.94
N PRO A 468 -4.55 -28.74 29.80
CA PRO A 468 -3.96 -27.46 30.16
C PRO A 468 -2.72 -27.68 31.05
N GLU A 469 -1.56 -27.18 30.60
CA GLU A 469 -0.31 -27.19 31.37
C GLU A 469 -0.21 -25.95 32.30
N LEU A 470 -0.78 -24.83 31.87
CA LEU A 470 -0.81 -23.58 32.65
C LEU A 470 -2.09 -22.80 32.35
N CYS A 471 -2.92 -22.54 33.35
CA CYS A 471 -4.12 -21.70 33.26
C CYS A 471 -4.16 -20.69 34.42
N SER A 472 -4.73 -19.51 34.21
CA SER A 472 -4.91 -18.49 35.26
C SER A 472 -5.97 -18.87 36.30
N TYR A 473 -6.67 -19.99 36.13
CA TYR A 473 -7.69 -20.52 37.03
C TYR A 473 -7.57 -22.05 37.11
N ASN A 474 -7.67 -22.59 38.32
CA ASN A 474 -7.55 -24.02 38.57
C ASN A 474 -8.80 -24.74 38.07
N ASN A 475 -8.68 -25.48 36.97
CA ASN A 475 -9.58 -26.58 36.65
C ASN A 475 -8.81 -27.67 35.91
N THR A 476 -8.83 -28.87 36.47
CA THR A 476 -8.35 -30.11 35.87
C THR A 476 -9.55 -30.90 35.37
N GLU A 477 -9.83 -30.83 34.08
CA GLU A 477 -10.60 -31.85 33.38
C GLU A 477 -9.75 -32.40 32.25
N GLN A 478 -9.74 -33.73 32.11
CA GLN A 478 -9.11 -34.46 31.01
C GLN A 478 -10.19 -34.82 29.99
N PRO A 479 -10.18 -34.22 28.79
CA PRO A 479 -11.00 -34.67 27.69
C PRO A 479 -10.24 -35.67 26.81
N GLU A 480 -10.86 -36.82 26.56
CA GLU A 480 -10.49 -37.78 25.52
C GLU A 480 -11.56 -37.76 24.41
N LYS A 481 -11.15 -37.81 23.13
CA LYS A 481 -12.06 -37.97 21.99
C LYS A 481 -11.47 -38.94 20.94
N PHE A 482 -12.37 -39.68 20.31
CA PHE A 482 -12.12 -40.62 19.20
C PHE A 482 -12.42 -39.98 17.83
N ASN A 483 -11.73 -40.47 16.80
CA ASN A 483 -11.47 -39.82 15.51
C ASN A 483 -12.55 -39.98 14.41
N GLU A 484 -12.58 -38.98 13.51
CA GLU A 484 -12.72 -39.15 12.05
C GLU A 484 -11.72 -38.20 11.33
N GLU A 485 -10.90 -38.75 10.42
CA GLU A 485 -9.95 -38.07 9.50
C GLU A 485 -8.68 -37.39 10.10
N ASN A 486 -7.73 -37.01 9.21
CA ASN A 486 -6.33 -36.60 9.51
C ASN A 486 -6.19 -35.27 10.31
N TYR A 487 -7.25 -34.84 10.99
CA TYR A 487 -7.29 -33.65 11.83
C TYR A 487 -8.35 -33.80 12.94
N ILE A 488 -8.19 -33.08 14.03
CA ILE A 488 -9.21 -32.96 15.09
C ILE A 488 -9.45 -31.50 15.44
N ILE A 489 -10.70 -31.17 15.77
CA ILE A 489 -11.07 -29.87 16.35
C ILE A 489 -11.19 -30.05 17.86
N LEU A 490 -10.24 -29.47 18.60
CA LEU A 490 -10.31 -29.38 20.05
C LEU A 490 -11.30 -28.27 20.41
N GLN A 491 -12.31 -28.60 21.21
CA GLN A 491 -13.38 -27.71 21.65
C GLN A 491 -13.29 -27.46 23.17
N ASN A 492 -14.08 -26.52 23.70
CA ASN A 492 -14.10 -26.16 25.13
C ASN A 492 -12.73 -25.74 25.71
N LEU A 493 -11.94 -25.00 24.93
CA LEU A 493 -10.67 -24.47 25.43
C LEU A 493 -10.91 -23.19 26.26
N SER A 494 -10.18 -23.06 27.35
CA SER A 494 -10.19 -21.87 28.20
C SER A 494 -9.29 -20.79 27.63
N PHE A 495 -9.65 -19.51 27.84
CA PHE A 495 -8.84 -18.36 27.43
C PHE A 495 -7.57 -18.23 28.30
N SER A 496 -6.49 -17.68 27.74
CA SER A 496 -5.22 -17.45 28.46
C SER A 496 -4.58 -18.71 29.06
N CYS A 497 -4.78 -19.86 28.43
CA CYS A 497 -4.27 -21.15 28.85
C CYS A 497 -3.26 -21.73 27.85
N LYS A 498 -2.19 -22.35 28.37
CA LYS A 498 -1.25 -23.15 27.61
C LYS A 498 -1.69 -24.61 27.63
N TYR A 499 -1.89 -25.20 26.45
CA TYR A 499 -2.30 -26.59 26.29
C TYR A 499 -1.17 -27.42 25.69
N LYS A 500 -1.05 -28.68 26.16
CA LYS A 500 -0.22 -29.72 25.55
C LYS A 500 -1.13 -30.70 24.83
N VAL A 501 -0.84 -31.00 23.56
CA VAL A 501 -1.53 -32.00 22.76
C VAL A 501 -0.56 -33.13 22.45
N THR A 502 -0.98 -34.37 22.66
CA THR A 502 -0.22 -35.60 22.39
C THR A 502 -1.02 -36.52 21.47
N VAL A 503 -0.43 -36.93 20.36
CA VAL A 503 -1.03 -37.86 19.40
C VAL A 503 -0.34 -39.21 19.49
N HIS A 504 -1.11 -40.26 19.78
CA HIS A 504 -0.66 -41.64 19.91
C HIS A 504 -1.19 -42.48 18.73
N PRO A 505 -0.33 -43.03 17.86
CA PRO A 505 -0.75 -43.99 16.85
C PRO A 505 -1.08 -45.34 17.50
N VAL A 506 -2.27 -45.89 17.22
CA VAL A 506 -2.74 -47.17 17.76
C VAL A 506 -2.50 -48.29 16.73
N ARG A 507 -1.57 -49.21 17.03
CA ARG A 507 -1.39 -50.47 16.30
C ARG A 507 -1.34 -51.64 17.27
N SER A 508 -1.88 -52.79 16.85
CA SER A 508 -2.05 -54.00 17.65
C SER A 508 -0.76 -54.72 18.07
N ASN A 509 0.42 -54.30 17.61
CA ASN A 509 1.72 -54.80 18.09
C ASN A 509 2.86 -53.83 17.75
N GLY A 510 3.23 -52.96 18.71
CA GLY A 510 4.46 -52.16 18.65
C GLY A 510 4.28 -50.72 19.15
N GLN A 511 5.06 -50.33 20.15
CA GLN A 511 5.03 -49.01 20.78
C GLN A 511 5.72 -47.97 19.89
N LEU A 512 4.94 -47.25 19.08
CA LEU A 512 5.37 -46.08 18.32
C LEU A 512 5.52 -44.86 19.25
N LYS A 513 6.48 -43.97 18.97
CA LYS A 513 6.69 -42.73 19.74
C LYS A 513 5.51 -41.77 19.56
N SER A 514 4.92 -41.35 20.68
CA SER A 514 3.91 -40.29 20.73
C SER A 514 4.51 -38.93 20.36
N GLU A 515 3.87 -38.17 19.49
CA GLU A 515 4.28 -36.80 19.19
C GLU A 515 3.49 -35.80 20.05
N SER A 516 4.19 -34.78 20.57
CA SER A 516 3.57 -33.76 21.42
C SER A 516 3.90 -32.35 20.96
N ILE A 517 2.91 -31.47 20.99
CA ILE A 517 3.03 -30.06 20.61
C ILE A 517 2.26 -29.18 21.59
N PHE A 518 2.69 -27.93 21.76
CA PHE A 518 2.11 -26.98 22.70
C PHE A 518 1.49 -25.81 21.96
N PHE A 519 0.35 -25.33 22.44
CA PHE A 519 -0.26 -24.09 21.97
C PHE A 519 -0.76 -23.23 23.13
N THR A 520 -1.00 -21.95 22.84
CA THR A 520 -1.52 -20.98 23.82
C THR A 520 -2.78 -20.34 23.27
N THR A 521 -3.79 -20.21 24.12
CA THR A 521 -5.05 -19.55 23.80
C THR A 521 -4.99 -18.07 24.17
N PRO A 522 -5.57 -17.18 23.35
CA PRO A 522 -5.56 -15.75 23.63
C PRO A 522 -6.43 -15.40 24.85
N PRO A 523 -6.21 -14.24 25.50
CA PRO A 523 -7.14 -13.69 26.49
C PRO A 523 -8.48 -13.26 25.85
N CYS A 524 -9.56 -13.30 26.63
CA CYS A 524 -10.90 -12.90 26.17
C CYS A 524 -10.95 -11.46 25.63
N SER A 525 -10.08 -10.57 26.14
CA SER A 525 -9.94 -9.20 25.66
C SER A 525 -9.54 -9.10 24.18
N ASP A 526 -8.78 -10.06 23.67
CA ASP A 526 -8.25 -10.02 22.30
C ASP A 526 -9.30 -10.41 21.25
N LEU A 527 -10.37 -11.09 21.69
CA LEU A 527 -11.51 -11.48 20.85
C LEU A 527 -12.69 -10.50 20.96
N LYS A 528 -12.70 -9.61 21.97
CA LYS A 528 -13.68 -8.53 22.10
C LYS A 528 -13.63 -7.48 20.99
N GLY A 529 -12.66 -7.56 20.09
CA GLY A 529 -12.50 -6.64 18.95
C GLY A 529 -12.76 -7.25 17.57
N LYS A 530 -13.07 -8.55 17.44
CA LYS A 530 -13.28 -9.20 16.14
C LYS A 530 -14.43 -10.21 16.17
N ASN A 531 -15.46 -9.86 15.39
CA ASN A 531 -16.63 -10.62 14.93
C ASN A 531 -17.87 -10.62 15.83
N THR A 532 -18.90 -9.92 15.36
CA THR A 532 -19.99 -10.60 14.61
C THR A 532 -20.41 -9.71 13.44
N ASN A 533 -20.46 -10.26 12.22
CA ASN A 533 -21.44 -9.79 11.26
C ASN A 533 -22.81 -10.14 11.86
N PRO A 534 -23.69 -9.17 12.17
CA PRO A 534 -25.07 -9.54 12.36
C PRO A 534 -25.58 -9.95 10.99
N VAL A 535 -26.16 -11.15 10.92
CA VAL A 535 -27.29 -11.36 10.01
C VAL A 535 -28.19 -10.14 10.19
N ILE A 536 -28.34 -9.35 9.14
CA ILE A 536 -29.13 -8.11 9.17
C ILE A 536 -30.58 -8.49 9.46
N SER A 537 -30.94 -8.55 10.73
CA SER A 537 -32.27 -8.17 11.15
C SER A 537 -32.24 -6.65 11.13
N LYS A 538 -32.87 -6.04 10.11
CA LYS A 538 -32.95 -4.58 9.99
C LYS A 538 -33.51 -4.02 11.30
N ILE A 539 -32.67 -3.32 12.06
CA ILE A 539 -33.11 -2.48 13.17
C ILE A 539 -34.00 -1.39 12.55
N LEU A 540 -35.30 -1.47 12.80
CA LEU A 540 -36.32 -0.61 12.19
C LEU A 540 -36.63 0.63 13.04
N ALA A 541 -36.05 0.74 14.24
CA ALA A 541 -36.25 1.88 15.13
C ALA A 541 -35.39 3.07 14.66
N LYS A 542 -36.04 4.13 14.17
CA LYS A 542 -35.40 5.36 13.70
C LYS A 542 -35.95 6.58 14.45
N PRO A 543 -35.11 7.56 14.83
CA PRO A 543 -35.59 8.82 15.37
C PRO A 543 -36.31 9.60 14.27
N GLU A 544 -37.53 10.05 14.53
CA GLU A 544 -38.38 10.80 13.61
C GLU A 544 -38.84 12.11 14.26
N ASN A 545 -39.31 13.06 13.45
CA ASN A 545 -39.80 14.35 13.92
C ASN A 545 -38.79 15.18 14.73
N LEU A 546 -37.55 15.30 14.24
CA LEU A 546 -36.58 16.23 14.85
C LEU A 546 -37.11 17.67 14.76
N SER A 547 -37.31 18.29 15.90
CA SER A 547 -37.69 19.69 16.05
C SER A 547 -36.57 20.45 16.75
N ALA A 548 -36.41 21.72 16.39
CA ALA A 548 -35.49 22.65 17.04
C ALA A 548 -36.26 23.90 17.42
N SER A 549 -36.00 24.41 18.62
CA SER A 549 -36.46 25.72 19.09
C SER A 549 -35.28 26.46 19.70
N PHE A 550 -35.26 27.78 19.59
CA PHE A 550 -34.14 28.60 20.03
C PHE A 550 -34.63 29.63 21.05
N ILE A 551 -33.96 29.71 22.19
CA ILE A 551 -34.16 30.76 23.19
C ILE A 551 -32.98 31.72 23.08
N VAL A 552 -33.28 33.00 22.92
CA VAL A 552 -32.28 34.07 22.85
C VAL A 552 -32.34 34.85 24.16
N GLN A 553 -31.23 34.88 24.90
CA GLN A 553 -31.08 35.67 26.13
C GLN A 553 -29.87 36.58 25.98
N ASP A 554 -30.11 37.90 25.91
CA ASP A 554 -29.14 39.00 25.74
C ASP A 554 -28.23 38.89 24.50
N ILE A 555 -27.40 37.83 24.43
CA ILE A 555 -26.44 37.54 23.35
C ILE A 555 -26.29 36.00 23.11
N ASN A 556 -26.78 35.15 24.02
CA ASN A 556 -26.62 33.71 23.93
C ASN A 556 -27.85 33.05 23.31
N ILE A 557 -27.62 32.21 22.28
CA ILE A 557 -28.65 31.38 21.66
C ILE A 557 -28.54 29.98 22.24
N THR A 558 -29.58 29.54 22.94
CA THR A 558 -29.71 28.16 23.42
C THR A 558 -30.69 27.41 22.52
N GLY A 559 -30.23 26.32 21.90
CA GLY A 559 -31.06 25.45 21.06
C GLY A 559 -31.61 24.27 21.86
N HIS A 560 -32.93 24.08 21.83
CA HIS A 560 -33.60 22.89 22.33
C HIS A 560 -34.04 22.02 21.16
N PHE A 561 -33.51 20.80 21.12
CA PHE A 561 -33.76 19.83 20.07
C PHE A 561 -34.55 18.65 20.65
N SER A 562 -35.66 18.26 20.03
CA SER A 562 -36.43 17.09 20.47
C SER A 562 -36.83 16.19 19.31
N TRP A 563 -37.00 14.89 19.59
CA TRP A 563 -37.37 13.87 18.60
C TRP A 563 -38.34 12.85 19.19
N LYS A 564 -39.00 12.10 18.30
CA LYS A 564 -39.86 10.96 18.64
C LYS A 564 -39.25 9.67 18.06
N ILE A 565 -39.55 8.52 18.64
CA ILE A 565 -39.15 7.22 18.08
C ILE A 565 -40.35 6.56 17.42
N SER A 566 -40.19 6.03 16.21
CA SER A 566 -41.20 5.15 15.61
C SER A 566 -41.20 3.80 16.35
N LYS A 567 -42.27 3.51 17.09
CA LYS A 567 -42.44 2.24 17.82
C LYS A 567 -42.85 1.12 16.85
N THR A 568 -41.91 0.34 16.37
CA THR A 568 -42.19 -0.95 15.70
C THR A 568 -41.22 -2.02 16.18
N ASN A 569 -41.78 -3.04 16.85
CA ASN A 569 -41.16 -4.29 17.34
C ASN A 569 -39.67 -4.23 17.75
N LEU A 570 -39.42 -3.74 18.96
CA LEU A 570 -38.11 -3.82 19.63
C LEU A 570 -37.80 -5.27 20.02
N HIS A 571 -37.19 -6.05 19.12
CA HIS A 571 -36.58 -7.34 19.47
C HIS A 571 -35.24 -7.17 20.21
N GLN A 572 -34.73 -5.94 20.29
CA GLN A 572 -33.49 -5.57 20.97
C GLN A 572 -33.71 -4.38 21.91
N PRO A 573 -33.18 -4.42 23.15
CA PRO A 573 -33.27 -3.30 24.07
C PRO A 573 -32.41 -2.13 23.57
N MET A 574 -33.05 -0.97 23.40
CA MET A 574 -32.36 0.29 23.13
C MET A 574 -31.56 0.70 24.38
N THR A 575 -30.34 1.22 24.17
CA THR A 575 -29.43 1.62 25.25
C THR A 575 -29.27 3.14 25.36
N GLY A 576 -29.62 3.90 24.32
CA GLY A 576 -29.62 5.36 24.34
C GLY A 576 -29.65 5.99 22.95
N PHE A 577 -29.28 7.26 22.87
CA PHE A 577 -29.09 8.00 21.63
C PHE A 577 -27.71 8.63 21.58
N GLN A 578 -27.09 8.66 20.41
CA GLN A 578 -25.95 9.50 20.12
C GLN A 578 -26.41 10.69 19.30
N VAL A 579 -26.20 11.90 19.81
CA VAL A 579 -26.60 13.15 19.17
C VAL A 579 -25.37 13.95 18.84
N THR A 580 -25.19 14.30 17.56
CA THR A 580 -24.05 15.06 17.06
C THR A 580 -24.54 16.33 16.38
N TRP A 581 -23.95 17.49 16.69
CA TRP A 581 -24.24 18.76 16.01
C TRP A 581 -22.96 19.44 15.51
N ALA A 582 -23.04 20.07 14.35
CA ALA A 582 -21.90 20.76 13.73
C ALA A 582 -22.35 22.00 12.94
N GLU A 583 -21.51 23.03 12.93
CA GLU A 583 -21.67 24.23 12.10
C GLU A 583 -21.33 23.92 10.64
N VAL A 584 -22.21 24.33 9.72
CA VAL A 584 -22.09 24.13 8.27
C VAL A 584 -21.71 25.45 7.60
N THR A 585 -20.49 25.53 7.06
CA THR A 585 -20.05 26.69 6.28
C THR A 585 -20.62 26.68 4.86
N THR A 586 -21.01 27.85 4.36
CA THR A 586 -21.60 28.04 3.01
C THR A 586 -20.56 28.29 1.91
N GLU A 587 -19.26 28.37 2.24
CA GLU A 587 -18.20 28.47 1.23
C GLU A 587 -17.96 27.11 0.56
N SER A 588 -18.37 27.01 -0.70
CA SER A 588 -18.06 25.90 -1.58
C SER A 588 -16.57 25.92 -1.93
N ARG A 589 -15.73 25.26 -1.13
CA ARG A 589 -14.42 24.82 -1.63
C ARG A 589 -14.64 23.67 -2.61
N GLN A 590 -14.03 23.77 -3.79
CA GLN A 590 -13.85 22.65 -4.71
C GLN A 590 -12.95 21.61 -4.02
N ASN A 591 -13.53 20.74 -3.20
CA ASN A 591 -13.08 19.38 -2.86
C ASN A 591 -13.89 18.89 -1.64
N SER A 592 -14.53 17.74 -1.81
CA SER A 592 -15.48 17.13 -0.88
C SER A 592 -14.87 16.77 0.48
N LEU A 593 -15.18 17.56 1.50
CA LEU A 593 -15.34 17.17 2.91
C LEU A 593 -16.65 17.79 3.41
N PRO A 594 -17.41 17.15 4.32
CA PRO A 594 -18.57 17.79 4.92
C PRO A 594 -18.07 19.00 5.74
N ASN A 595 -18.52 20.19 5.35
CA ASN A 595 -18.27 21.45 6.04
C ASN A 595 -18.79 21.36 7.48
N SER A 596 -17.95 20.94 8.41
CA SER A 596 -18.24 20.79 9.84
C SER A 596 -16.98 21.23 10.58
N ILE A 597 -16.85 22.54 10.79
CA ILE A 597 -15.60 23.11 11.32
C ILE A 597 -15.41 22.78 12.82
N ILE A 598 -16.47 22.41 13.54
CA ILE A 598 -16.42 21.83 14.88
C ILE A 598 -17.65 20.91 15.03
N SER A 599 -17.44 19.60 15.24
CA SER A 599 -18.51 18.66 15.59
C SER A 599 -18.47 18.36 17.09
N GLN A 600 -19.62 18.47 17.76
CA GLN A 600 -19.80 18.08 19.15
C GLN A 600 -20.80 16.93 19.22
N SER A 601 -20.57 15.97 20.12
CA SER A 601 -21.45 14.81 20.28
C SER A 601 -21.73 14.50 21.75
N GLN A 602 -22.92 14.00 22.03
CA GLN A 602 -23.36 13.60 23.35
C GLN A 602 -24.17 12.31 23.28
N ILE A 603 -23.92 11.41 24.24
CA ILE A 603 -24.71 10.19 24.42
C ILE A 603 -25.77 10.47 25.49
N LEU A 604 -27.02 10.20 25.15
CA LEU A 604 -28.19 10.37 26.01
C LEU A 604 -28.80 9.01 26.35
N PRO A 605 -29.31 8.80 27.57
CA PRO A 605 -30.02 7.59 27.93
C PRO A 605 -31.39 7.50 27.22
N VAL A 606 -31.98 6.31 27.24
CA VAL A 606 -33.20 5.92 26.47
C VAL A 606 -34.43 6.78 26.78
N ASP A 607 -34.51 7.28 28.00
CA ASP A 607 -35.59 8.13 28.51
C ASP A 607 -35.47 9.58 28.00
N HIS A 608 -34.30 10.00 27.51
CA HIS A 608 -34.03 11.37 27.08
C HIS A 608 -34.26 11.55 25.58
N HIS A 609 -35.35 12.25 25.24
CA HIS A 609 -35.77 12.56 23.87
C HIS A 609 -35.54 14.03 23.48
N MET A 610 -34.78 14.75 24.31
CA MET A 610 -34.50 16.17 24.15
C MET A 610 -33.05 16.48 24.52
N LEU A 611 -32.41 17.36 23.74
CA LEU A 611 -31.06 17.88 23.96
C LEU A 611 -31.13 19.41 24.04
N THR A 612 -30.42 20.00 25.00
CA THR A 612 -30.24 21.45 25.10
C THR A 612 -28.79 21.80 24.82
N VAL A 613 -28.54 22.64 23.82
CA VAL A 613 -27.21 23.09 23.42
C VAL A 613 -27.09 24.59 23.66
N PRO A 614 -26.29 25.03 24.65
CA PRO A 614 -26.03 26.45 24.89
C PRO A 614 -25.02 27.03 23.89
N ASN A 615 -24.99 28.36 23.80
CA ASN A 615 -23.96 29.13 23.09
C ASN A 615 -23.83 28.83 21.58
N LEU A 616 -24.96 28.61 20.90
CA LEU A 616 -24.98 28.51 19.45
C LEU A 616 -24.70 29.87 18.81
N ARG A 617 -23.97 29.88 17.70
CA ARG A 617 -23.64 31.11 16.97
C ARG A 617 -24.88 31.67 16.26
N PRO A 618 -25.05 33.01 16.19
CA PRO A 618 -26.16 33.63 15.47
C PRO A 618 -26.01 33.54 13.96
N SER A 619 -27.14 33.47 13.23
CA SER A 619 -27.17 33.41 11.76
C SER A 619 -26.34 32.27 11.14
N THR A 620 -26.12 31.20 11.88
CA THR A 620 -25.28 30.07 11.49
C THR A 620 -26.15 28.86 11.16
N LEU A 621 -25.81 28.16 10.08
CA LEU A 621 -26.44 26.88 9.73
C LEU A 621 -25.79 25.76 10.53
N TYR A 622 -26.58 25.01 11.30
CA TYR A 622 -26.16 23.83 12.03
C TYR A 622 -26.78 22.58 11.43
N ARG A 623 -26.03 21.46 11.43
CA ARG A 623 -26.52 20.12 11.12
C ARG A 623 -26.58 19.31 12.39
N LEU A 624 -27.75 18.76 12.72
CA LEU A 624 -27.99 17.85 13.84
C LEU A 624 -28.21 16.42 13.33
N GLU A 625 -27.55 15.45 13.93
CA GLU A 625 -27.62 14.03 13.62
C GLU A 625 -27.93 13.25 14.89
N VAL A 626 -29.05 12.52 14.91
CA VAL A 626 -29.49 11.69 16.05
C VAL A 626 -29.48 10.23 15.62
N GLN A 627 -28.78 9.39 16.37
CA GLN A 627 -28.61 7.97 16.09
C GLN A 627 -29.03 7.15 17.31
N VAL A 628 -29.72 6.02 17.10
CA VAL A 628 -30.13 5.13 18.19
C VAL A 628 -28.97 4.20 18.54
N LEU A 629 -28.72 3.99 19.83
CA LEU A 629 -27.76 3.01 20.33
C LEU A 629 -28.51 1.76 20.80
N THR A 630 -27.99 0.59 20.42
CA THR A 630 -28.51 -0.72 20.84
C THR A 630 -27.37 -1.57 21.39
N THR A 631 -27.69 -2.67 22.07
CA THR A 631 -26.70 -3.65 22.53
C THR A 631 -25.90 -4.31 21.39
N SER A 632 -26.40 -4.22 20.15
CA SER A 632 -25.79 -4.81 18.95
C SER A 632 -25.00 -3.80 18.09
N GLY A 633 -24.97 -2.53 18.48
CA GLY A 633 -24.29 -1.46 17.76
C GLY A 633 -25.18 -0.25 17.48
N GLU A 634 -24.69 0.64 16.61
CA GLU A 634 -25.37 1.88 16.25
C GLU A 634 -26.46 1.63 15.19
N GLY A 635 -27.66 2.15 15.45
CA GLY A 635 -28.81 2.10 14.56
C GLY A 635 -28.78 3.18 13.46
N PRO A 636 -29.85 3.28 12.64
CA PRO A 636 -29.95 4.29 11.59
C PRO A 636 -29.98 5.71 12.17
N ALA A 637 -29.18 6.61 11.57
CA ALA A 637 -29.14 8.03 11.95
C ALA A 637 -30.19 8.87 11.20
N THR A 638 -30.75 9.88 11.87
CA THR A 638 -31.61 10.88 11.26
C THR A 638 -30.96 12.26 11.35
N ILE A 639 -30.87 12.93 10.21
CA ILE A 639 -30.15 14.18 10.04
C ILE A 639 -31.14 15.30 9.72
N LYS A 640 -30.99 16.46 10.36
CA LYS A 640 -31.73 17.68 10.02
C LYS A 640 -30.85 18.92 10.18
N SER A 641 -30.97 19.86 9.26
CA SER A 641 -30.27 21.15 9.32
C SER A 641 -31.19 22.25 9.83
N PHE A 642 -30.66 23.16 10.64
CA PHE A 642 -31.38 24.27 11.26
C PHE A 642 -30.53 25.54 11.20
N GLN A 643 -31.17 26.68 10.99
CA GLN A 643 -30.51 27.98 11.02
C GLN A 643 -30.85 28.71 12.32
N THR A 644 -29.84 29.21 13.02
CA THR A 644 -30.04 29.99 14.25
C THR A 644 -30.54 31.40 13.93
N PRO A 645 -31.33 32.00 14.83
CA PRO A 645 -31.86 33.36 14.62
C PRO A 645 -30.73 34.40 14.56
N ASN A 646 -31.01 35.50 13.87
CA ASN A 646 -30.10 36.65 13.82
C ASN A 646 -30.28 37.53 15.06
N LEU A 647 -29.18 37.96 15.69
CA LEU A 647 -29.22 38.91 16.80
C LEU A 647 -29.26 40.32 16.21
N VAL A 648 -30.47 40.86 16.02
CA VAL A 648 -30.63 42.26 15.61
C VAL A 648 -30.43 43.14 16.84
N ILE A 649 -29.23 43.72 16.98
CA ILE A 649 -29.02 44.82 17.93
C ILE A 649 -29.73 46.04 17.36
N SER A 650 -30.93 46.32 17.86
CA SER A 650 -31.65 47.55 17.55
C SER A 650 -31.21 48.63 18.55
N PRO A 651 -30.82 49.84 18.12
CA PRO A 651 -30.75 50.99 19.00
C PRO A 651 -32.17 51.30 19.52
N GLN A 652 -32.29 51.78 20.75
CA GLN A 652 -33.57 52.18 21.36
C GLN A 652 -34.48 52.97 20.40
N SER A 653 -35.71 52.51 20.18
CA SER A 653 -36.95 53.23 20.53
C SER A 653 -38.20 52.57 19.89
N GLU A 654 -39.20 52.40 20.75
CA GLU A 654 -40.64 52.59 20.51
C GLU A 654 -41.50 51.59 19.68
N TYR A 655 -42.61 51.22 20.36
CA TYR A 655 -43.89 50.61 19.92
C TYR A 655 -44.03 49.09 19.64
N GLY A 656 -44.63 48.42 20.65
CA GLY A 656 -45.90 47.67 20.47
C GLY A 656 -45.83 46.19 20.04
N PRO A 657 -46.54 45.26 20.73
CA PRO A 657 -46.44 43.84 20.44
C PRO A 657 -47.42 43.43 19.34
N ASN A 658 -46.96 42.67 18.35
CA ASN A 658 -47.85 41.79 17.59
C ASN A 658 -47.24 40.39 17.48
N ARG A 659 -47.87 39.47 18.23
CA ARG A 659 -47.75 38.03 18.07
C ARG A 659 -48.37 37.64 16.73
N TYR A 660 -47.69 36.82 15.93
CA TYR A 660 -48.38 35.85 15.08
C TYR A 660 -47.67 34.49 15.12
N ILE A 661 -48.51 33.54 15.53
CA ILE A 661 -48.55 32.07 15.51
C ILE A 661 -47.44 31.34 14.74
#